data_AF-A0A7W8JZW5-F1
#
_entry.id   AF-A0A7W8JZW5-F1
#
_cell.length_a   1.000
_cell.length_b   1.000
_cell.length_c   1.000
_cell.angle_alpha   90.00
_cell.angle_beta   90.00
_cell.angle_gamma   90.00
#
_symmetry.space_group_name_H-M   'P 1'
#
loop_
_entity.id
_entity.type
_entity.pdbx_description
1 polymer ?
#
loop_
_entity_poly.entity_id
_entity_poly.type
_entity_poly.pdbx_seq_one_letter_code
_entity_poly.pdbx_strand_id
1 'polypeptide(L)'
;MKRETITRETKGRWIRGTALVLLTGLLIGCGPSDPPNSEPIDPEPNPYAGGVTHPWTGTDQSGNKPIKSGENFLSDLGYTSARNVWGPIELDRSNGNEKAGDGQALKIGTQSFTKGIGVHANSELTYALNDSCSTFSATVGIDAEVGAKGSVIFQVFGDGKQLFDSGKLTGTSAAKPFSVSVAGVNELKLVVTDAGDGIEYDHADWANAKLTCQLSQVALESRDGGPFADRMVFNRIGSLASPPPNGVHDRATVRVKNTGSSPLRVTDLPITGPWQLDPKPTFPVTIAPGGFLDVRLRFVAQSLSAQGGKFHTGTVNVVTNAQTAAGQTIQLAGLWQSESENNQEPYLEDIVQTAFGFKTAFAPSKNNNASNGINQKGKVTPQGDEVIAPYWQRADSSKPVAVQQLAAYHTQGDRAVLRWFTKGITDSNTILAQKGVDAQSVLPRKDGSEELAAATFTPSAQTFGFRVDSESSDPVLNNQTKDRNNGCVDPCGQHVRFFKAKDQSGQIMPDTYLLIMDYSGINYDYNDNIYLVSNLKPAPILINVGLAGNGVNTTDPAGNVWVSDRDRNGYALFTPTTAKNEPDSGPNASLDILKTDFDALYRSYRGNVGSVPQAERQISFNIPLENGPHTLKLHFADLAHTVADKRIFDVTVEGQKVLSNLDIVKEAGGGNTALVKTLTPNVTGGVLNLNLSASVDYPSIAGIEILR
;
A
#
# COMPACT_ATOMS: atom_id res chain seq x y z
N MET A 1 -35.16 21.43 20.82
CA MET A 1 -36.22 21.06 19.84
C MET A 1 -35.65 19.92 19.00
N LYS A 2 -36.24 18.72 19.03
CA LYS A 2 -35.73 17.55 18.26
C LYS A 2 -36.34 17.54 16.86
N ARG A 3 -35.59 17.07 15.86
CA ARG A 3 -36.13 16.33 14.70
C ARG A 3 -35.19 15.20 14.33
N GLU A 4 -35.75 13.99 14.36
CA GLU A 4 -35.16 12.77 13.80
C GLU A 4 -35.43 12.74 12.29
N THR A 5 -34.60 12.03 11.52
CA THR A 5 -34.95 11.61 10.16
C THR A 5 -34.61 10.13 9.99
N ILE A 6 -35.57 9.39 9.45
CA ILE A 6 -35.61 7.93 9.42
C ILE A 6 -34.91 7.40 8.17
N THR A 7 -34.13 6.32 8.33
CA THR A 7 -33.62 5.49 7.23
C THR A 7 -34.54 4.29 6.98
N ARG A 8 -34.79 3.93 5.71
CA ARG A 8 -34.94 2.51 5.32
C ARG A 8 -34.77 2.27 3.82
N GLU A 9 -34.38 1.03 3.54
CA GLU A 9 -33.87 0.51 2.26
C GLU A 9 -34.97 0.14 1.26
N THR A 10 -34.59 0.01 -0.02
CA THR A 10 -35.34 -0.75 -1.03
C THR A 10 -34.45 -1.79 -1.72
N LYS A 11 -34.81 -3.08 -1.59
CA LYS A 11 -34.40 -4.16 -2.49
C LYS A 11 -35.65 -4.74 -3.14
N GLY A 12 -35.77 -4.60 -4.46
CA GLY A 12 -36.86 -5.18 -5.26
C GLY A 12 -36.37 -6.37 -6.08
N ARG A 13 -37.09 -7.50 -6.03
CA ARG A 13 -36.73 -8.77 -6.67
C ARG A 13 -37.74 -9.13 -7.75
N TRP A 14 -37.25 -9.64 -8.87
CA TRP A 14 -38.03 -10.04 -10.05
C TRP A 14 -38.89 -11.31 -9.81
N ILE A 15 -40.12 -11.32 -10.33
CA ILE A 15 -40.89 -12.53 -10.68
C ILE A 15 -41.67 -12.25 -11.99
N ARG A 16 -41.70 -13.22 -12.92
CA ARG A 16 -42.52 -13.21 -14.14
C ARG A 16 -43.83 -13.98 -13.90
N GLY A 17 -44.91 -13.59 -14.59
CA GLY A 17 -46.16 -14.36 -14.64
C GLY A 17 -46.92 -14.10 -15.94
N THR A 18 -47.32 -15.17 -16.64
CA THR A 18 -47.97 -15.16 -17.96
C THR A 18 -49.47 -15.45 -17.83
N ALA A 19 -50.34 -14.80 -18.61
CA ALA A 19 -51.69 -15.33 -18.92
C ALA A 19 -52.28 -14.71 -20.20
N LEU A 20 -53.15 -15.47 -20.86
CA LEU A 20 -53.75 -15.22 -22.18
C LEU A 20 -55.28 -15.41 -22.06
N VAL A 21 -56.10 -14.50 -22.63
CA VAL A 21 -57.54 -14.72 -22.83
C VAL A 21 -58.01 -14.07 -24.14
N LEU A 22 -58.75 -14.82 -24.97
CA LEU A 22 -59.53 -14.31 -26.11
C LEU A 22 -60.96 -13.96 -25.68
N LEU A 23 -61.59 -13.00 -26.37
CA LEU A 23 -63.02 -13.13 -26.72
C LEU A 23 -63.35 -12.37 -28.02
N THR A 24 -64.25 -12.93 -28.82
CA THR A 24 -64.70 -12.40 -30.12
C THR A 24 -66.11 -11.80 -30.03
N GLY A 25 -66.44 -10.89 -30.95
CA GLY A 25 -67.78 -10.34 -31.15
C GLY A 25 -68.04 -10.03 -32.62
N LEU A 26 -69.20 -10.43 -33.14
CA LEU A 26 -69.55 -10.44 -34.57
C LEU A 26 -70.20 -9.12 -35.02
N LEU A 27 -70.03 -8.75 -36.30
CA LEU A 27 -70.75 -7.64 -36.95
C LEU A 27 -71.21 -8.05 -38.36
N ILE A 28 -72.43 -7.66 -38.74
CA ILE A 28 -73.02 -7.82 -40.08
C ILE A 28 -73.83 -6.55 -40.40
N GLY A 29 -73.70 -5.97 -41.60
CA GLY A 29 -74.59 -4.90 -42.09
C GLY A 29 -74.05 -4.10 -43.29
N CYS A 30 -74.79 -4.12 -44.40
CA CYS A 30 -74.48 -3.53 -45.72
C CYS A 30 -74.21 -2.00 -45.79
N GLY A 31 -73.59 -1.54 -46.90
CA GLY A 31 -73.58 -0.14 -47.38
C GLY A 31 -74.89 0.26 -48.10
N PRO A 32 -74.93 1.28 -49.01
CA PRO A 32 -73.83 1.98 -49.74
C PRO A 32 -73.93 3.54 -49.78
N SER A 33 -72.95 4.21 -50.44
CA SER A 33 -73.02 5.49 -51.21
C SER A 33 -71.85 6.48 -50.96
N ASP A 34 -71.13 6.88 -52.02
CA ASP A 34 -70.14 7.98 -52.09
C ASP A 34 -70.80 9.39 -52.13
N PRO A 35 -70.08 10.55 -52.18
CA PRO A 35 -68.61 10.77 -52.18
C PRO A 35 -68.22 11.70 -50.97
N PRO A 36 -67.33 12.74 -50.98
CA PRO A 36 -66.57 13.45 -52.03
C PRO A 36 -65.03 13.24 -52.00
N ASN A 37 -64.33 14.00 -52.85
CA ASN A 37 -62.88 14.09 -53.05
C ASN A 37 -62.03 14.27 -51.76
N SER A 38 -61.00 13.45 -51.60
CA SER A 38 -59.78 13.81 -50.87
C SER A 38 -58.85 14.64 -51.77
N GLU A 39 -58.41 15.81 -51.31
CA GLU A 39 -57.35 16.58 -51.97
C GLU A 39 -56.02 15.81 -51.98
N PRO A 40 -55.07 16.13 -52.89
CA PRO A 40 -53.73 15.58 -52.84
C PRO A 40 -53.04 15.98 -51.53
N ILE A 41 -52.40 15.02 -50.86
CA ILE A 41 -51.49 15.32 -49.76
C ILE A 41 -50.32 16.10 -50.35
N ASP A 42 -50.18 17.37 -49.95
CA ASP A 42 -49.04 18.21 -50.29
C ASP A 42 -47.76 17.52 -49.80
N PRO A 43 -46.75 17.26 -50.64
CA PRO A 43 -45.51 16.63 -50.18
C PRO A 43 -44.86 17.49 -49.11
N GLU A 44 -44.42 16.83 -48.03
CA GLU A 44 -43.73 17.46 -46.90
C GLU A 44 -42.65 18.43 -47.40
N PRO A 45 -42.66 19.70 -46.96
CA PRO A 45 -41.84 20.75 -47.57
C PRO A 45 -40.36 20.38 -47.46
N ASN A 46 -39.66 20.39 -48.59
CA ASN A 46 -38.23 20.08 -48.67
C ASN A 46 -37.46 21.00 -47.68
N PRO A 47 -36.86 20.45 -46.60
CA PRO A 47 -36.23 21.28 -45.57
C PRO A 47 -34.97 21.99 -46.10
N TYR A 48 -34.34 21.45 -47.14
CA TYR A 48 -33.15 22.02 -47.78
C TYR A 48 -33.47 23.16 -48.77
N ALA A 49 -34.76 23.42 -49.04
CA ALA A 49 -35.19 24.33 -50.09
C ALA A 49 -34.58 25.74 -49.95
N GLY A 50 -33.93 26.22 -51.02
CA GLY A 50 -33.23 27.51 -51.02
C GLY A 50 -31.83 27.48 -50.42
N GLY A 51 -31.28 26.30 -50.11
CA GLY A 51 -29.92 26.15 -49.56
C GLY A 51 -29.83 26.49 -48.08
N VAL A 52 -30.89 26.21 -47.32
CA VAL A 52 -30.90 26.33 -45.85
C VAL A 52 -29.84 25.41 -45.25
N THR A 53 -29.24 25.82 -44.12
CA THR A 53 -28.22 25.04 -43.41
C THR A 53 -28.45 25.11 -41.91
N HIS A 54 -28.08 24.06 -41.20
CA HIS A 54 -28.15 23.97 -39.74
C HIS A 54 -26.74 23.66 -39.20
N PRO A 55 -25.78 24.58 -39.33
CA PRO A 55 -24.36 24.27 -39.09
C PRO A 55 -24.10 23.90 -37.63
N TRP A 56 -23.30 22.86 -37.44
CA TRP A 56 -22.88 22.37 -36.13
C TRP A 56 -21.36 22.24 -36.05
N THR A 57 -20.79 22.47 -34.87
CA THR A 57 -19.38 22.24 -34.57
C THR A 57 -19.21 21.50 -33.24
N GLY A 58 -18.30 20.52 -33.24
CA GLY A 58 -17.92 19.77 -32.05
C GLY A 58 -16.74 20.41 -31.32
N THR A 59 -16.79 20.42 -29.98
CA THR A 59 -15.66 20.81 -29.14
C THR A 59 -14.65 19.67 -29.01
N ASP A 60 -13.35 19.98 -28.99
CA ASP A 60 -12.26 19.00 -28.84
C ASP A 60 -12.52 18.00 -27.69
N GLN A 61 -12.48 16.70 -28.01
CA GLN A 61 -12.66 15.58 -27.07
C GLN A 61 -11.40 14.72 -26.92
N SER A 62 -10.30 15.06 -27.60
CA SER A 62 -9.10 14.23 -27.72
C SER A 62 -8.50 13.81 -26.37
N GLY A 63 -8.52 14.69 -25.37
CA GLY A 63 -8.04 14.40 -24.01
C GLY A 63 -8.90 13.44 -23.19
N ASN A 64 -10.18 13.25 -23.54
CA ASN A 64 -11.14 12.45 -22.77
C ASN A 64 -11.32 11.01 -23.30
N LYS A 65 -10.93 10.77 -24.56
CA LYS A 65 -11.17 9.50 -25.28
C LYS A 65 -9.90 9.09 -26.06
N PRO A 66 -8.87 8.57 -25.36
CA PRO A 66 -7.56 8.29 -25.96
C PRO A 66 -7.54 7.04 -26.83
N ILE A 67 -6.63 7.03 -27.81
CA ILE A 67 -6.27 5.85 -28.61
C ILE A 67 -5.69 4.76 -27.72
N LYS A 68 -6.02 3.50 -28.02
CA LYS A 68 -5.51 2.28 -27.37
C LYS A 68 -4.73 1.44 -28.38
N SER A 69 -3.93 0.49 -27.91
CA SER A 69 -3.35 -0.53 -28.81
C SER A 69 -4.45 -1.49 -29.29
N GLY A 70 -4.37 -1.94 -30.55
CA GLY A 70 -5.36 -2.77 -31.21
C GLY A 70 -6.33 -1.97 -32.08
N GLU A 71 -7.56 -2.46 -32.22
CA GLU A 71 -8.62 -1.78 -32.98
C GLU A 71 -9.31 -0.69 -32.15
N ASN A 72 -9.56 0.46 -32.76
CA ASN A 72 -10.23 1.61 -32.15
C ASN A 72 -11.30 2.14 -33.11
N PHE A 73 -12.59 2.07 -32.74
CA PHE A 73 -13.65 2.73 -33.50
C PHE A 73 -13.58 4.24 -33.30
N LEU A 74 -13.72 5.03 -34.37
CA LEU A 74 -13.59 6.49 -34.29
C LEU A 74 -14.70 7.15 -33.47
N SER A 75 -15.85 6.49 -33.31
CA SER A 75 -16.93 6.91 -32.40
C SER A 75 -16.61 6.74 -30.91
N ASP A 76 -15.69 5.82 -30.56
CA ASP A 76 -15.17 5.66 -29.21
C ASP A 76 -13.98 6.61 -28.92
N LEU A 77 -13.43 7.26 -29.95
CA LEU A 77 -12.29 8.18 -29.86
C LEU A 77 -12.72 9.65 -29.75
N GLY A 78 -11.81 10.48 -29.27
CA GLY A 78 -11.97 11.93 -29.23
C GLY A 78 -11.42 12.58 -30.50
N TYR A 79 -12.28 13.24 -31.26
CA TYR A 79 -11.86 14.14 -32.34
C TYR A 79 -11.26 15.43 -31.75
N THR A 80 -10.31 16.03 -32.46
CA THR A 80 -9.75 17.36 -32.15
C THR A 80 -10.64 18.49 -32.69
N SER A 81 -11.33 18.24 -33.80
CA SER A 81 -12.39 19.11 -34.32
C SER A 81 -13.41 18.30 -35.12
N ALA A 82 -14.65 18.78 -35.17
CA ALA A 82 -15.69 18.23 -36.01
C ALA A 82 -16.63 19.35 -36.48
N ARG A 83 -17.15 19.27 -37.71
CA ARG A 83 -18.20 20.16 -38.21
C ARG A 83 -19.14 19.46 -39.19
N ASN A 84 -20.38 19.91 -39.18
CA ASN A 84 -21.44 19.52 -40.11
C ASN A 84 -22.09 20.79 -40.68
N VAL A 85 -22.58 20.75 -41.91
CA VAL A 85 -23.42 21.82 -42.47
C VAL A 85 -24.90 21.66 -42.08
N TRP A 86 -25.34 20.45 -41.73
CA TRP A 86 -26.71 20.19 -41.29
C TRP A 86 -26.77 19.26 -40.06
N GLY A 87 -27.11 19.86 -38.92
CA GLY A 87 -27.35 19.19 -37.64
C GLY A 87 -26.12 18.55 -37.00
N PRO A 88 -26.23 17.98 -35.80
CA PRO A 88 -25.10 17.37 -35.10
C PRO A 88 -24.54 16.14 -35.80
N ILE A 89 -23.21 16.00 -35.78
CA ILE A 89 -22.57 14.71 -36.08
C ILE A 89 -22.87 13.74 -34.95
N GLU A 90 -23.36 12.55 -35.31
CA GLU A 90 -23.76 11.52 -34.36
C GLU A 90 -22.75 10.36 -34.33
N LEU A 91 -22.60 9.78 -33.14
CA LEU A 91 -21.69 8.66 -32.89
C LEU A 91 -22.52 7.38 -32.70
N ASP A 92 -22.22 6.36 -33.50
CA ASP A 92 -22.94 5.08 -33.60
C ASP A 92 -24.42 5.18 -34.06
N ARG A 93 -24.81 6.31 -34.67
CA ARG A 93 -26.15 6.62 -35.18
C ARG A 93 -26.04 7.43 -36.47
N SER A 94 -27.08 7.42 -37.32
CA SER A 94 -27.15 8.28 -38.52
C SER A 94 -27.17 9.76 -38.13
N ASN A 95 -27.04 10.66 -39.12
CA ASN A 95 -26.92 12.10 -38.90
C ASN A 95 -28.00 12.67 -37.96
N GLY A 96 -27.61 13.54 -37.02
CA GLY A 96 -28.56 14.29 -36.21
C GLY A 96 -29.19 15.40 -37.07
N ASN A 97 -30.51 15.48 -37.13
CA ASN A 97 -31.24 16.42 -37.98
C ASN A 97 -31.21 17.83 -37.41
N GLU A 98 -31.90 18.06 -36.29
CA GLU A 98 -31.90 19.34 -35.59
C GLU A 98 -31.32 19.23 -34.17
N LYS A 99 -31.35 18.02 -33.58
CA LYS A 99 -31.02 17.80 -32.16
C LYS A 99 -30.07 16.63 -32.00
N ALA A 100 -29.17 16.75 -31.03
CA ALA A 100 -28.26 15.67 -30.70
C ALA A 100 -29.06 14.43 -30.24
N GLY A 101 -28.73 13.27 -30.80
CA GLY A 101 -29.36 11.99 -30.52
C GLY A 101 -30.73 11.76 -31.17
N ASP A 102 -31.14 12.54 -32.17
CA ASP A 102 -32.37 12.27 -32.95
C ASP A 102 -32.15 11.31 -34.14
N GLY A 103 -30.91 11.12 -34.61
CA GLY A 103 -30.55 10.22 -35.71
C GLY A 103 -30.88 8.73 -35.49
N GLN A 104 -31.05 7.99 -36.58
CA GLN A 104 -31.48 6.58 -36.58
C GLN A 104 -30.30 5.61 -36.39
N ALA A 105 -30.52 4.31 -36.58
CA ALA A 105 -29.46 3.32 -36.56
C ALA A 105 -28.74 3.28 -37.92
N LEU A 106 -27.42 3.50 -37.92
CA LEU A 106 -26.54 3.51 -39.10
C LEU A 106 -26.87 2.36 -40.07
N LYS A 107 -27.25 2.70 -41.30
CA LYS A 107 -27.70 1.70 -42.28
C LYS A 107 -27.42 2.14 -43.71
N ILE A 108 -26.55 1.42 -44.40
CA ILE A 108 -26.26 1.69 -45.82
C ILE A 108 -26.95 0.62 -46.68
N GLY A 109 -27.97 1.04 -47.43
CA GLY A 109 -28.83 0.14 -48.20
C GLY A 109 -29.57 -0.85 -47.29
N THR A 110 -29.22 -2.14 -47.36
CA THR A 110 -29.79 -3.20 -46.50
C THR A 110 -28.89 -3.59 -45.32
N GLN A 111 -27.67 -3.06 -45.22
CA GLN A 111 -26.70 -3.41 -44.19
C GLN A 111 -26.80 -2.46 -42.99
N SER A 112 -27.05 -2.99 -41.80
CA SER A 112 -27.08 -2.21 -40.55
C SER A 112 -25.78 -2.35 -39.77
N PHE A 113 -25.37 -1.27 -39.11
CA PHE A 113 -24.11 -1.18 -38.38
C PHE A 113 -24.36 -0.69 -36.94
N THR A 114 -23.58 -1.22 -35.99
CA THR A 114 -23.67 -0.84 -34.57
C THR A 114 -22.57 0.12 -34.13
N LYS A 115 -21.59 0.38 -35.01
CA LYS A 115 -20.49 1.32 -34.79
C LYS A 115 -20.29 2.17 -36.04
N GLY A 116 -19.99 3.46 -35.87
CA GLY A 116 -19.70 4.37 -36.98
C GLY A 116 -20.01 5.83 -36.64
N ILE A 117 -20.04 6.68 -37.66
CA ILE A 117 -20.31 8.12 -37.50
C ILE A 117 -21.29 8.55 -38.60
N GLY A 118 -22.45 9.09 -38.20
CA GLY A 118 -23.42 9.70 -39.10
C GLY A 118 -23.17 11.19 -39.25
N VAL A 119 -23.09 11.67 -40.49
CA VAL A 119 -22.76 13.06 -40.85
C VAL A 119 -23.67 13.56 -41.98
N HIS A 120 -23.60 14.85 -42.29
CA HIS A 120 -24.29 15.43 -43.45
C HIS A 120 -23.32 16.27 -44.28
N ALA A 121 -23.33 16.11 -45.61
CA ALA A 121 -22.46 16.94 -46.44
C ALA A 121 -22.84 18.44 -46.33
N ASN A 122 -21.89 19.38 -46.36
CA ASN A 122 -20.45 19.17 -46.27
C ASN A 122 -20.02 18.96 -44.80
N SER A 123 -19.25 17.91 -44.49
CA SER A 123 -18.77 17.62 -43.13
C SER A 123 -17.25 17.42 -43.07
N GLU A 124 -16.66 17.71 -41.90
CA GLU A 124 -15.28 17.30 -41.60
C GLU A 124 -15.14 16.82 -40.15
N LEU A 125 -14.33 15.78 -39.93
CA LEU A 125 -13.85 15.36 -38.60
C LEU A 125 -12.35 15.17 -38.62
N THR A 126 -11.66 15.64 -37.58
CA THR A 126 -10.21 15.52 -37.44
C THR A 126 -9.84 14.76 -36.16
N TYR A 127 -8.89 13.83 -36.26
CA TYR A 127 -8.37 13.02 -35.15
C TYR A 127 -6.84 13.11 -35.09
N ALA A 128 -6.29 13.32 -33.90
CA ALA A 128 -4.85 13.22 -33.68
C ALA A 128 -4.44 11.74 -33.54
N LEU A 129 -3.64 11.24 -34.48
CA LEU A 129 -3.08 9.89 -34.48
C LEU A 129 -1.67 9.81 -33.89
N ASN A 130 -0.89 10.90 -33.95
CA ASN A 130 0.47 11.00 -33.44
C ASN A 130 1.37 9.81 -33.87
N ASP A 131 1.36 9.46 -35.17
CA ASP A 131 2.12 8.34 -35.76
C ASP A 131 2.00 7.00 -35.00
N SER A 132 0.83 6.73 -34.43
CA SER A 132 0.60 5.56 -33.58
C SER A 132 -0.40 4.55 -34.17
N CYS A 133 -0.87 4.80 -35.39
CA CYS A 133 -1.78 3.92 -36.12
C CYS A 133 -1.27 3.60 -37.52
N SER A 134 -1.55 2.39 -38.01
CA SER A 134 -1.05 1.90 -39.29
C SER A 134 -2.10 1.84 -40.39
N THR A 135 -3.36 1.59 -40.02
CA THR A 135 -4.47 1.39 -40.96
C THR A 135 -5.70 2.12 -40.49
N PHE A 136 -6.40 2.81 -41.40
CA PHE A 136 -7.78 3.26 -41.23
C PHE A 136 -8.68 2.52 -42.21
N SER A 137 -9.85 2.07 -41.75
CA SER A 137 -10.83 1.36 -42.57
C SER A 137 -12.25 1.72 -42.16
N ALA A 138 -13.15 1.81 -43.14
CA ALA A 138 -14.58 2.03 -42.93
C ALA A 138 -15.39 1.43 -44.09
N THR A 139 -16.71 1.38 -43.92
CA THR A 139 -17.68 1.19 -45.00
C THR A 139 -18.45 2.49 -45.15
N VAL A 140 -18.51 3.03 -46.37
CA VAL A 140 -19.13 4.33 -46.64
C VAL A 140 -20.30 4.24 -47.61
N GLY A 141 -21.25 5.16 -47.45
CA GLY A 141 -22.42 5.32 -48.29
C GLY A 141 -23.45 6.24 -47.65
N ILE A 142 -24.52 6.52 -48.40
CA ILE A 142 -25.63 7.33 -47.92
C ILE A 142 -26.52 6.46 -46.99
N ASP A 143 -27.00 7.04 -45.90
CA ASP A 143 -27.87 6.33 -44.95
C ASP A 143 -29.24 6.03 -45.60
N ALA A 144 -29.79 4.86 -45.30
CA ALA A 144 -31.02 4.36 -45.87
C ALA A 144 -32.27 5.20 -45.49
N GLU A 145 -32.19 6.08 -44.49
CA GLU A 145 -33.30 6.95 -44.08
C GLU A 145 -33.73 7.95 -45.17
N VAL A 146 -32.82 8.37 -46.06
CA VAL A 146 -33.13 9.25 -47.20
C VAL A 146 -33.53 8.48 -48.47
N GLY A 147 -33.51 7.15 -48.43
CA GLY A 147 -33.90 6.29 -49.54
C GLY A 147 -33.00 6.45 -50.77
N ALA A 148 -33.59 6.82 -51.92
CA ALA A 148 -32.86 6.99 -53.18
C ALA A 148 -32.29 8.41 -53.42
N LYS A 149 -32.44 9.31 -52.44
CA LYS A 149 -31.98 10.71 -52.51
C LYS A 149 -30.51 10.84 -52.05
N GLY A 150 -29.99 12.06 -52.05
CA GLY A 150 -28.63 12.37 -51.61
C GLY A 150 -27.54 11.95 -52.60
N SER A 151 -26.40 12.62 -52.50
CA SER A 151 -25.31 12.54 -53.46
C SER A 151 -24.00 13.07 -52.83
N VAL A 152 -23.06 12.18 -52.51
CA VAL A 152 -21.87 12.55 -51.72
C VAL A 152 -20.55 11.98 -52.24
N ILE A 153 -19.43 12.60 -51.85
CA ILE A 153 -18.08 12.06 -51.99
C ILE A 153 -17.43 11.96 -50.61
N PHE A 154 -17.01 10.76 -50.21
CA PHE A 154 -16.22 10.50 -49.01
C PHE A 154 -14.73 10.61 -49.35
N GLN A 155 -14.00 11.40 -48.57
CA GLN A 155 -12.57 11.60 -48.73
C GLN A 155 -11.85 11.45 -47.38
N VAL A 156 -10.64 10.89 -47.44
CA VAL A 156 -9.77 10.74 -46.26
C VAL A 156 -8.45 11.43 -46.54
N PHE A 157 -7.98 12.25 -45.61
CA PHE A 157 -6.68 12.92 -45.67
C PHE A 157 -5.85 12.53 -44.45
N GLY A 158 -4.55 12.32 -44.65
CA GLY A 158 -3.55 12.18 -43.60
C GLY A 158 -2.51 13.29 -43.75
N ASP A 159 -2.32 14.10 -42.71
CA ASP A 159 -1.42 15.27 -42.72
C ASP A 159 -1.66 16.18 -43.96
N GLY A 160 -2.94 16.40 -44.30
CA GLY A 160 -3.39 17.17 -45.46
C GLY A 160 -3.27 16.48 -46.83
N LYS A 161 -2.60 15.33 -46.93
CA LYS A 161 -2.52 14.54 -48.18
C LYS A 161 -3.72 13.62 -48.31
N GLN A 162 -4.39 13.64 -49.46
CA GLN A 162 -5.51 12.73 -49.74
C GLN A 162 -5.01 11.27 -49.84
N LEU A 163 -5.67 10.38 -49.08
CA LEU A 163 -5.41 8.94 -48.98
C LEU A 163 -6.52 8.12 -49.64
N PHE A 164 -7.76 8.62 -49.62
CA PHE A 164 -8.93 7.96 -50.19
C PHE A 164 -9.87 8.96 -50.88
N ASP A 165 -10.57 8.47 -51.91
CA ASP A 165 -11.72 9.12 -52.53
C ASP A 165 -12.74 8.02 -52.89
N SER A 166 -14.01 8.19 -52.54
CA SER A 166 -15.05 7.22 -52.93
C SER A 166 -15.50 7.37 -54.38
N GLY A 167 -15.25 8.51 -55.03
CA GLY A 167 -16.09 9.00 -56.12
C GLY A 167 -17.51 9.33 -55.63
N LYS A 168 -18.37 9.84 -56.53
CA LYS A 168 -19.77 10.12 -56.23
C LYS A 168 -20.52 8.83 -55.87
N LEU A 169 -21.13 8.82 -54.68
CA LEU A 169 -22.10 7.83 -54.22
C LEU A 169 -23.48 8.49 -54.12
N THR A 170 -24.53 7.69 -54.27
CA THR A 170 -25.95 8.11 -54.24
C THR A 170 -26.74 7.22 -53.27
N GLY A 171 -27.97 7.58 -52.91
CA GLY A 171 -28.84 6.72 -52.09
C GLY A 171 -29.13 5.32 -52.68
N THR A 172 -28.91 5.14 -53.98
CA THR A 172 -29.00 3.83 -54.67
C THR A 172 -27.68 3.07 -54.76
N SER A 173 -26.57 3.64 -54.28
CA SER A 173 -25.25 3.00 -54.31
C SER A 173 -25.11 1.93 -53.23
N ALA A 174 -24.42 0.83 -53.56
CA ALA A 174 -24.09 -0.19 -52.57
C ALA A 174 -23.06 0.31 -51.56
N ALA A 175 -23.15 -0.17 -50.31
CA ALA A 175 -22.18 0.15 -49.25
C ALA A 175 -20.75 -0.19 -49.68
N LYS A 176 -19.84 0.78 -49.60
CA LYS A 176 -18.49 0.70 -50.15
C LYS A 176 -17.44 0.55 -49.05
N PRO A 177 -16.95 -0.68 -48.75
CA PRO A 177 -15.83 -0.87 -47.83
C PRO A 177 -14.52 -0.37 -48.45
N PHE A 178 -13.66 0.22 -47.63
CA PHE A 178 -12.29 0.58 -48.01
C PHE A 178 -11.32 0.43 -46.82
N SER A 179 -10.03 0.42 -47.14
CA SER A 179 -8.93 0.43 -46.17
C SER A 179 -7.74 1.19 -46.76
N VAL A 180 -7.10 2.04 -45.96
CA VAL A 180 -5.92 2.83 -46.34
C VAL A 180 -4.86 2.81 -45.26
N SER A 181 -3.60 2.90 -45.67
CA SER A 181 -2.48 3.10 -44.75
C SER A 181 -2.52 4.50 -44.15
N VAL A 182 -2.35 4.58 -42.83
CA VAL A 182 -2.14 5.83 -42.08
C VAL A 182 -0.83 5.79 -41.26
N ALA A 183 0.07 4.84 -41.55
CA ALA A 183 1.41 4.83 -40.96
C ALA A 183 2.17 6.12 -41.33
N GLY A 184 2.81 6.76 -40.35
CA GLY A 184 3.46 8.07 -40.49
C GLY A 184 2.53 9.27 -40.26
N VAL A 185 1.21 9.07 -40.17
CA VAL A 185 0.22 10.17 -40.11
C VAL A 185 0.06 10.69 -38.67
N ASN A 186 0.09 12.01 -38.50
CA ASN A 186 -0.12 12.67 -37.23
C ASN A 186 -1.58 13.14 -37.07
N GLU A 187 -2.20 13.60 -38.15
CA GLU A 187 -3.58 14.07 -38.24
C GLU A 187 -4.35 13.30 -39.31
N LEU A 188 -5.42 12.62 -38.90
CA LEU A 188 -6.40 12.01 -39.80
C LEU A 188 -7.61 12.94 -39.94
N LYS A 189 -7.96 13.33 -41.17
CA LYS A 189 -9.17 14.09 -41.47
C LYS A 189 -10.12 13.30 -42.38
N LEU A 190 -11.36 13.14 -41.93
CA LEU A 190 -12.48 12.62 -42.70
C LEU A 190 -13.26 13.79 -43.27
N VAL A 191 -13.65 13.71 -44.54
CA VAL A 191 -14.43 14.76 -45.24
C VAL A 191 -15.54 14.10 -46.04
N VAL A 192 -16.75 14.65 -45.97
CA VAL A 192 -17.84 14.31 -46.91
C VAL A 192 -18.24 15.57 -47.65
N THR A 193 -18.26 15.52 -48.98
CA THR A 193 -18.70 16.65 -49.83
C THR A 193 -20.02 16.35 -50.56
N ASP A 194 -20.73 17.40 -50.93
CA ASP A 194 -22.05 17.42 -51.61
C ASP A 194 -22.04 16.98 -53.10
N ALA A 195 -20.95 16.36 -53.54
CA ALA A 195 -20.70 15.90 -54.91
C ALA A 195 -21.03 16.91 -56.05
N GLY A 196 -21.16 18.20 -55.76
CA GLY A 196 -21.43 19.27 -56.71
C GLY A 196 -22.90 19.48 -57.12
N ASP A 197 -23.88 18.78 -56.54
CA ASP A 197 -25.32 19.07 -56.71
C ASP A 197 -25.98 19.76 -55.50
N GLY A 198 -25.22 19.99 -54.42
CA GLY A 198 -25.68 20.69 -53.22
C GLY A 198 -26.32 19.72 -52.22
N ILE A 199 -26.47 20.19 -50.98
CA ILE A 199 -26.59 19.32 -49.80
C ILE A 199 -27.89 18.50 -49.66
N GLU A 200 -28.77 18.47 -50.65
CA GLU A 200 -30.13 17.94 -50.45
C GLU A 200 -30.16 16.44 -50.12
N TYR A 201 -30.51 16.11 -48.87
CA TYR A 201 -30.59 14.74 -48.33
C TYR A 201 -29.24 14.02 -48.24
N ASP A 202 -28.13 14.74 -48.05
CA ASP A 202 -26.77 14.18 -47.99
C ASP A 202 -26.39 13.52 -46.65
N HIS A 203 -27.30 12.71 -46.10
CA HIS A 203 -27.08 11.92 -44.89
C HIS A 203 -26.10 10.78 -45.19
N ALA A 204 -24.93 10.80 -44.56
CA ALA A 204 -23.78 10.01 -44.94
C ALA A 204 -23.16 9.26 -43.75
N ASP A 205 -22.86 7.98 -43.94
CA ASP A 205 -22.37 7.08 -42.91
C ASP A 205 -20.89 6.73 -43.11
N TRP A 206 -20.08 6.96 -42.08
CA TRP A 206 -18.78 6.30 -41.89
C TRP A 206 -18.97 5.04 -41.02
N ALA A 207 -19.64 4.03 -41.57
CA ALA A 207 -19.98 2.81 -40.86
C ALA A 207 -18.74 1.94 -40.57
N ASN A 208 -18.69 1.33 -39.38
CA ASN A 208 -17.56 0.55 -38.87
C ASN A 208 -16.20 1.27 -38.98
N ALA A 209 -16.17 2.61 -38.99
CA ALA A 209 -14.96 3.40 -39.07
C ALA A 209 -14.02 3.11 -37.90
N LYS A 210 -12.86 2.51 -38.19
CA LYS A 210 -11.87 2.10 -37.19
C LYS A 210 -10.43 2.25 -37.64
N LEU A 211 -9.57 2.47 -36.64
CA LEU A 211 -8.12 2.50 -36.75
C LEU A 211 -7.50 1.24 -36.13
N THR A 212 -6.44 0.73 -36.74
CA THR A 212 -5.55 -0.27 -36.13
C THR A 212 -4.29 0.43 -35.63
N CYS A 213 -4.05 0.39 -34.32
CA CYS A 213 -3.00 1.16 -33.65
C CYS A 213 -2.03 0.29 -32.85
N GLN A 214 -0.77 0.72 -32.78
CA GLN A 214 0.27 0.08 -31.99
C GLN A 214 0.96 1.13 -31.13
N LEU A 215 0.77 1.04 -29.81
CA LEU A 215 1.32 2.01 -28.86
C LEU A 215 2.67 1.54 -28.32
N SER A 216 3.66 2.44 -28.29
CA SER A 216 4.84 2.29 -27.44
C SER A 216 4.49 2.76 -26.03
N GLN A 217 4.81 1.94 -25.03
CA GLN A 217 4.64 2.26 -23.61
C GLN A 217 5.91 1.94 -22.86
N VAL A 218 6.23 2.74 -21.84
CA VAL A 218 7.45 2.60 -21.05
C VAL A 218 7.12 2.45 -19.57
N ALA A 219 7.85 1.54 -18.90
CA ALA A 219 7.88 1.45 -17.45
C ALA A 219 9.34 1.49 -16.96
N LEU A 220 9.62 2.29 -15.94
CA LEU A 220 10.88 2.23 -15.19
C LEU A 220 10.71 1.34 -13.94
N GLU A 221 11.77 0.61 -13.62
CA GLU A 221 11.81 -0.26 -12.44
C GLU A 221 13.21 -0.24 -11.83
N SER A 222 13.27 -0.02 -10.52
CA SER A 222 14.50 -0.19 -9.74
C SER A 222 14.91 -1.66 -9.65
N ARG A 223 16.17 -1.97 -9.98
CA ARG A 223 16.82 -3.28 -9.74
C ARG A 223 17.78 -3.24 -8.56
N ASP A 224 17.62 -2.25 -7.70
CA ASP A 224 18.48 -2.00 -6.53
C ASP A 224 18.26 -3.01 -5.39
N GLY A 225 17.13 -3.72 -5.42
CA GLY A 225 16.73 -4.64 -4.34
C GLY A 225 16.23 -3.92 -3.07
N GLY A 226 16.12 -2.58 -3.09
CA GLY A 226 15.45 -1.81 -2.05
C GLY A 226 13.93 -2.07 -1.98
N PRO A 227 13.27 -1.60 -0.90
CA PRO A 227 11.87 -1.91 -0.60
C PRO A 227 10.83 -1.24 -1.52
N PHE A 228 11.21 -0.21 -2.28
CA PHE A 228 10.29 0.53 -3.16
C PHE A 228 10.80 0.49 -4.61
N ALA A 229 9.94 0.10 -5.55
CA ALA A 229 10.30 -0.11 -6.95
C ALA A 229 10.61 1.19 -7.71
N ASP A 230 10.19 2.34 -7.18
CA ASP A 230 10.44 3.68 -7.71
C ASP A 230 11.65 4.38 -7.08
N ARG A 231 12.45 3.67 -6.27
CA ARG A 231 13.58 4.26 -5.53
C ARG A 231 14.87 3.45 -5.64
N MET A 232 15.99 4.17 -5.61
CA MET A 232 17.34 3.63 -5.48
C MET A 232 18.08 4.36 -4.36
N VAL A 233 18.83 3.60 -3.58
CA VAL A 233 19.64 4.10 -2.47
C VAL A 233 21.10 3.81 -2.77
N PHE A 234 21.99 4.72 -2.39
CA PHE A 234 23.42 4.58 -2.62
C PHE A 234 24.20 5.06 -1.40
N ASN A 235 25.43 4.57 -1.24
CA ASN A 235 26.42 5.24 -0.41
C ASN A 235 27.80 5.24 -1.09
N ARG A 236 28.66 6.18 -0.70
CA ARG A 236 30.11 6.05 -0.89
C ARG A 236 30.89 6.83 0.15
N ILE A 237 32.13 6.43 0.35
CA ILE A 237 33.06 7.00 1.31
C ILE A 237 34.28 7.56 0.56
N GLY A 238 34.72 8.76 0.93
CA GLY A 238 35.92 9.41 0.40
C GLY A 238 35.85 9.79 -1.08
N SER A 239 37.00 9.78 -1.75
CA SER A 239 37.17 10.20 -3.15
C SER A 239 36.90 9.05 -4.14
N LEU A 240 36.81 9.36 -5.45
CA LEU A 240 36.81 8.33 -6.51
C LEU A 240 38.22 7.83 -6.87
N ALA A 241 39.25 8.64 -6.65
CA ALA A 241 40.63 8.34 -7.02
C ALA A 241 41.36 7.44 -5.99
N SER A 242 40.89 7.44 -4.74
CA SER A 242 41.42 6.63 -3.65
C SER A 242 40.27 6.27 -2.71
N PRO A 243 39.45 5.26 -3.04
CA PRO A 243 38.42 4.76 -2.15
C PRO A 243 39.06 4.04 -0.95
N PRO A 244 38.47 4.11 0.25
CA PRO A 244 38.93 3.35 1.40
C PRO A 244 38.64 1.84 1.22
N PRO A 245 39.23 0.95 2.03
CA PRO A 245 39.01 -0.50 1.96
C PRO A 245 37.66 -0.93 2.57
N ASN A 246 36.60 -0.21 2.23
CA ASN A 246 35.20 -0.53 2.55
C ASN A 246 34.50 -1.05 1.29
N GLY A 247 33.52 -1.91 1.47
CA GLY A 247 32.47 -2.07 0.47
C GLY A 247 31.51 -0.88 0.54
N VAL A 248 31.01 -0.49 -0.62
CA VAL A 248 30.05 0.60 -0.78
C VAL A 248 29.02 0.21 -1.83
N HIS A 249 27.80 0.66 -1.65
CA HIS A 249 26.72 0.50 -2.62
C HIS A 249 26.67 1.73 -3.54
N ASP A 250 27.74 1.94 -4.32
CA ASP A 250 27.88 3.10 -5.23
C ASP A 250 27.21 2.91 -6.60
N ARG A 251 26.56 1.76 -6.84
CA ARG A 251 26.00 1.36 -8.15
C ARG A 251 24.66 0.62 -8.01
N ALA A 252 23.71 1.02 -8.83
CA ALA A 252 22.38 0.40 -8.94
C ALA A 252 21.98 0.31 -10.43
N THR A 253 21.02 -0.54 -10.77
CA THR A 253 20.54 -0.70 -12.17
C THR A 253 19.09 -0.24 -12.29
N VAL A 254 18.79 0.62 -13.26
CA VAL A 254 17.41 0.91 -13.69
C VAL A 254 17.07 0.05 -14.88
N ARG A 255 15.88 -0.56 -14.88
CA ARG A 255 15.34 -1.27 -16.03
C ARG A 255 14.31 -0.38 -16.74
N VAL A 256 14.54 -0.11 -18.01
CA VAL A 256 13.57 0.49 -18.93
C VAL A 256 12.86 -0.65 -19.65
N LYS A 257 11.56 -0.86 -19.42
CA LYS A 257 10.75 -1.88 -20.10
C LYS A 257 9.91 -1.26 -21.21
N ASN A 258 9.77 -1.98 -22.33
CA ASN A 258 8.70 -1.73 -23.28
C ASN A 258 7.48 -2.59 -22.90
N THR A 259 6.47 -1.96 -22.31
CA THR A 259 5.19 -2.62 -21.97
C THR A 259 4.15 -2.50 -23.08
N GLY A 260 4.49 -1.80 -24.17
CA GLY A 260 3.63 -1.58 -25.32
C GLY A 260 3.73 -2.66 -26.39
N SER A 261 3.03 -2.43 -27.50
CA SER A 261 2.97 -3.32 -28.67
C SER A 261 3.79 -2.82 -29.87
N SER A 262 4.36 -1.62 -29.80
CA SER A 262 5.22 -1.02 -30.82
C SER A 262 6.65 -0.87 -30.29
N PRO A 263 7.70 -0.80 -31.14
CA PRO A 263 9.07 -0.58 -30.69
C PRO A 263 9.24 0.74 -29.89
N LEU A 264 9.82 0.63 -28.71
CA LEU A 264 10.12 1.76 -27.84
C LEU A 264 11.52 2.29 -28.15
N ARG A 265 11.61 3.49 -28.69
CA ARG A 265 12.87 4.18 -28.99
C ARG A 265 13.22 5.12 -27.83
N VAL A 266 14.16 4.69 -27.00
CA VAL A 266 14.74 5.48 -25.90
C VAL A 266 15.82 6.41 -26.46
N THR A 267 15.72 7.71 -26.21
CA THR A 267 16.63 8.73 -26.74
C THR A 267 17.55 9.35 -25.69
N ASP A 268 17.14 9.35 -24.42
CA ASP A 268 18.02 9.71 -23.29
C ASP A 268 17.48 9.15 -21.96
N LEU A 269 18.33 9.13 -20.94
CA LEU A 269 17.98 8.92 -19.54
C LEU A 269 18.47 10.11 -18.68
N PRO A 270 17.72 11.23 -18.62
CA PRO A 270 18.11 12.40 -17.87
C PRO A 270 18.23 12.10 -16.37
N ILE A 271 19.36 12.50 -15.78
CA ILE A 271 19.69 12.33 -14.36
C ILE A 271 19.86 13.70 -13.70
N THR A 272 19.39 13.83 -12.46
CA THR A 272 19.66 14.99 -11.60
C THR A 272 20.52 14.61 -10.39
N GLY A 273 21.39 15.52 -9.94
CA GLY A 273 22.34 15.28 -8.85
C GLY A 273 23.63 14.53 -9.27
N PRO A 274 24.50 14.13 -8.33
CA PRO A 274 25.81 13.55 -8.62
C PRO A 274 25.73 12.04 -8.93
N TRP A 275 24.95 11.69 -9.95
CA TRP A 275 24.91 10.35 -10.54
C TRP A 275 25.25 10.41 -12.02
N GLN A 276 25.77 9.30 -12.54
CA GLN A 276 26.06 9.14 -13.96
C GLN A 276 25.66 7.74 -14.44
N LEU A 277 25.37 7.60 -15.73
CA LEU A 277 25.23 6.29 -16.38
C LEU A 277 26.64 5.69 -16.56
N ASP A 278 26.90 4.50 -16.01
CA ASP A 278 28.23 3.88 -16.01
C ASP A 278 28.19 2.36 -16.27
N PRO A 279 28.44 1.91 -17.52
CA PRO A 279 28.74 2.72 -18.71
C PRO A 279 27.51 3.47 -19.24
N LYS A 280 27.71 4.64 -19.86
CA LYS A 280 26.64 5.35 -20.59
C LYS A 280 26.28 4.60 -21.88
N PRO A 281 25.01 4.21 -22.10
CA PRO A 281 24.59 3.64 -23.37
C PRO A 281 24.69 4.64 -24.52
N THR A 282 24.96 4.15 -25.73
CA THR A 282 24.82 4.94 -26.96
C THR A 282 23.34 5.04 -27.32
N PHE A 283 22.76 6.23 -27.21
CA PHE A 283 21.39 6.50 -27.64
C PHE A 283 21.34 6.98 -29.11
N PRO A 284 20.23 6.74 -29.84
CA PRO A 284 19.00 6.07 -29.40
C PRO A 284 19.14 4.54 -29.30
N VAL A 285 18.39 3.95 -28.37
CA VAL A 285 18.23 2.49 -28.23
C VAL A 285 16.79 2.10 -28.53
N THR A 286 16.58 1.10 -29.40
CA THR A 286 15.24 0.57 -29.70
C THR A 286 15.01 -0.74 -28.93
N ILE A 287 13.92 -0.79 -28.16
CA ILE A 287 13.50 -1.93 -27.35
C ILE A 287 12.25 -2.54 -27.97
N ALA A 288 12.31 -3.81 -28.38
CA ALA A 288 11.17 -4.54 -28.92
C ALA A 288 10.04 -4.70 -27.88
N PRO A 289 8.76 -4.88 -28.31
CA PRO A 289 7.64 -5.17 -27.40
C PRO A 289 7.96 -6.30 -26.41
N GLY A 290 7.68 -6.09 -25.12
CA GLY A 290 8.02 -7.02 -24.03
C GLY A 290 9.51 -7.08 -23.66
N GLY A 291 10.39 -6.43 -24.42
CA GLY A 291 11.81 -6.32 -24.13
C GLY A 291 12.14 -5.26 -23.07
N PHE A 292 13.41 -5.20 -22.69
CA PHE A 292 13.93 -4.22 -21.74
C PHE A 292 15.37 -3.81 -22.04
N LEU A 293 15.77 -2.68 -21.47
CA LEU A 293 17.15 -2.19 -21.39
C LEU A 293 17.50 -2.00 -19.92
N ASP A 294 18.53 -2.69 -19.44
CA ASP A 294 19.13 -2.41 -18.13
C ASP A 294 20.24 -1.37 -18.28
N VAL A 295 20.19 -0.31 -17.47
CA VAL A 295 21.23 0.72 -17.43
C VAL A 295 21.71 0.92 -16.00
N ARG A 296 23.02 0.83 -15.79
CA ARG A 296 23.64 0.99 -14.48
C ARG A 296 23.92 2.47 -14.21
N LEU A 297 23.46 2.95 -13.06
CA LEU A 297 23.83 4.23 -12.49
C LEU A 297 25.03 4.03 -11.55
N ARG A 298 25.87 5.06 -11.44
CA ARG A 298 26.89 5.20 -10.40
C ARG A 298 26.73 6.51 -9.66
N PHE A 299 26.77 6.46 -8.34
CA PHE A 299 26.85 7.62 -7.45
C PHE A 299 28.30 8.12 -7.38
N VAL A 300 28.52 9.39 -7.70
CA VAL A 300 29.87 9.97 -7.93
C VAL A 300 30.19 11.19 -7.07
N ALA A 301 29.43 11.41 -6.00
CA ALA A 301 29.70 12.50 -5.04
C ALA A 301 31.12 12.41 -4.44
N GLN A 302 31.76 13.57 -4.26
CA GLN A 302 33.08 13.71 -3.62
C GLN A 302 33.08 14.74 -2.48
N SER A 303 31.88 15.18 -2.07
CA SER A 303 31.64 16.18 -1.04
C SER A 303 30.24 16.02 -0.47
N LEU A 304 29.94 16.78 0.59
CA LEU A 304 28.58 17.07 1.04
C LEU A 304 27.74 17.66 -0.11
N SER A 305 26.41 17.60 0.04
CA SER A 305 25.46 18.23 -0.88
C SER A 305 25.57 19.75 -0.88
N ALA A 306 24.94 20.41 -1.87
CA ALA A 306 24.89 21.87 -1.95
C ALA A 306 24.23 22.52 -0.70
N GLN A 307 23.44 21.74 0.05
CA GLN A 307 22.79 22.12 1.30
C GLN A 307 23.66 21.82 2.55
N GLY A 308 24.90 21.34 2.38
CA GLY A 308 25.82 20.99 3.46
C GLY A 308 25.52 19.66 4.17
N GLY A 309 24.53 18.88 3.68
CA GLY A 309 24.18 17.58 4.24
C GLY A 309 24.97 16.42 3.63
N LYS A 310 25.11 15.32 4.37
CA LYS A 310 25.74 14.08 3.87
C LYS A 310 24.93 13.41 2.74
N PHE A 311 23.60 13.61 2.73
CA PHE A 311 22.71 13.07 1.71
C PHE A 311 22.57 13.98 0.50
N HIS A 312 22.64 13.37 -0.68
CA HIS A 312 22.27 13.93 -1.96
C HIS A 312 20.97 13.28 -2.44
N THR A 313 20.12 14.05 -3.11
CA THR A 313 18.87 13.55 -3.72
C THR A 313 18.84 13.87 -5.20
N GLY A 314 18.19 13.02 -5.98
CA GLY A 314 18.09 13.17 -7.43
C GLY A 314 17.00 12.29 -8.02
N THR A 315 16.98 12.22 -9.35
CA THR A 315 16.04 11.42 -10.13
C THR A 315 16.72 10.86 -11.37
N VAL A 316 16.22 9.73 -11.87
CA VAL A 316 16.41 9.33 -13.28
C VAL A 316 15.05 9.23 -13.97
N ASN A 317 14.97 9.82 -15.16
CA ASN A 317 13.79 9.87 -16.02
C ASN A 317 14.11 9.21 -17.36
N VAL A 318 13.11 9.08 -18.24
CA VAL A 318 13.28 8.44 -19.55
C VAL A 318 12.64 9.23 -20.68
N VAL A 319 13.41 9.53 -21.73
CA VAL A 319 12.93 10.25 -22.93
C VAL A 319 12.75 9.23 -24.05
N THR A 320 11.53 9.12 -24.58
CA THR A 320 11.15 8.08 -25.54
C THR A 320 10.08 8.54 -26.53
N ASN A 321 9.74 7.70 -27.50
CA ASN A 321 8.54 7.84 -28.34
C ASN A 321 7.23 7.28 -27.73
N ALA A 322 7.19 6.94 -26.43
CA ALA A 322 5.97 6.46 -25.80
C ALA A 322 4.97 7.59 -25.57
N GLN A 323 3.70 7.38 -25.93
CA GLN A 323 2.62 8.34 -25.68
C GLN A 323 2.35 8.57 -24.18
N THR A 324 2.67 7.59 -23.33
CA THR A 324 2.53 7.66 -21.87
C THR A 324 3.90 7.59 -21.19
N ALA A 325 4.67 8.69 -21.26
CA ALA A 325 5.93 8.86 -20.53
C ALA A 325 5.78 9.61 -19.20
N ALA A 326 4.62 10.24 -18.95
CA ALA A 326 4.36 11.00 -17.72
C ALA A 326 4.39 10.10 -16.47
N GLY A 327 5.16 10.50 -15.45
CA GLY A 327 5.23 9.82 -14.16
C GLY A 327 6.24 8.66 -14.06
N GLN A 328 7.00 8.36 -15.12
CA GLN A 328 8.05 7.33 -15.09
C GLN A 328 9.39 7.91 -14.59
N THR A 329 9.48 8.10 -13.27
CA THR A 329 10.64 8.65 -12.57
C THR A 329 11.09 7.73 -11.44
N ILE A 330 12.38 7.40 -11.37
CA ILE A 330 12.98 6.75 -10.20
C ILE A 330 13.64 7.81 -9.32
N GLN A 331 13.33 7.81 -8.03
CA GLN A 331 13.93 8.66 -7.00
C GLN A 331 15.31 8.10 -6.59
N LEU A 332 16.33 8.96 -6.54
CA LEU A 332 17.69 8.60 -6.14
C LEU A 332 18.03 9.27 -4.81
N ALA A 333 18.60 8.52 -3.87
CA ALA A 333 19.13 9.04 -2.62
C ALA A 333 20.52 8.47 -2.35
N GLY A 334 21.52 9.33 -2.13
CA GLY A 334 22.92 8.92 -2.03
C GLY A 334 23.63 9.53 -0.83
N LEU A 335 24.13 8.69 0.09
CA LEU A 335 24.95 9.12 1.21
C LEU A 335 26.41 9.28 0.78
N TRP A 336 27.00 10.44 1.05
CA TRP A 336 28.45 10.64 0.98
C TRP A 336 29.04 10.87 2.37
N GLN A 337 30.10 10.13 2.69
CA GLN A 337 30.93 10.28 3.89
C GLN A 337 32.36 10.67 3.48
N SER A 338 33.05 11.51 4.27
CA SER A 338 34.47 11.84 4.00
C SER A 338 35.42 10.68 4.31
N GLU A 339 35.11 9.92 5.36
CA GLU A 339 35.85 8.80 5.92
C GLU A 339 34.85 7.81 6.55
N SER A 340 35.28 6.59 6.85
CA SER A 340 34.53 5.68 7.72
C SER A 340 34.59 6.17 9.17
N GLU A 341 33.51 5.94 9.94
CA GLU A 341 33.44 6.24 11.38
C GLU A 341 33.66 7.75 11.71
N ASN A 342 34.24 8.10 12.85
CA ASN A 342 34.58 9.49 13.26
C ASN A 342 33.43 10.51 13.17
N ASN A 343 32.22 10.15 13.62
CA ASN A 343 30.97 10.93 13.48
C ASN A 343 30.52 11.18 12.02
N GLN A 344 31.10 10.48 11.03
CA GLN A 344 30.63 10.54 9.64
C GLN A 344 29.40 9.68 9.37
N GLU A 345 28.99 8.82 10.28
CA GLU A 345 27.78 8.00 10.13
C GLU A 345 26.50 8.84 9.98
N PRO A 346 25.51 8.35 9.22
CA PRO A 346 24.20 8.98 9.09
C PRO A 346 23.33 8.71 10.32
N TYR A 347 22.38 9.61 10.58
CA TYR A 347 21.37 9.39 11.63
C TYR A 347 20.30 8.42 11.16
N LEU A 348 19.68 7.68 12.09
CA LEU A 348 18.65 6.69 11.80
C LEU A 348 17.51 7.26 10.94
N GLU A 349 16.97 8.43 11.33
CA GLU A 349 15.90 9.07 10.57
C GLU A 349 16.33 9.41 9.14
N ASP A 350 17.60 9.79 8.92
CA ASP A 350 18.11 10.11 7.59
C ASP A 350 18.29 8.83 6.73
N ILE A 351 18.72 7.71 7.31
CA ILE A 351 18.75 6.41 6.60
C ILE A 351 17.32 6.00 6.20
N VAL A 352 16.40 5.94 7.17
CA VAL A 352 15.07 5.35 6.95
C VAL A 352 14.17 6.26 6.11
N GLN A 353 14.13 7.56 6.40
CA GLN A 353 13.21 8.49 5.77
C GLN A 353 13.82 9.17 4.53
N THR A 354 15.07 9.62 4.60
CA THR A 354 15.73 10.33 3.49
C THR A 354 16.29 9.34 2.46
N ALA A 355 17.00 8.29 2.88
CA ALA A 355 17.59 7.29 1.98
C ALA A 355 16.55 6.29 1.47
N PHE A 356 15.87 5.56 2.35
CA PHE A 356 14.91 4.53 1.95
C PHE A 356 13.49 5.04 1.65
N GLY A 357 13.07 6.18 2.20
CA GLY A 357 11.80 6.82 1.83
C GLY A 357 10.58 6.41 2.64
N PHE A 358 10.76 5.57 3.68
CA PHE A 358 9.70 5.22 4.62
C PHE A 358 9.17 6.47 5.35
N LYS A 359 7.92 6.39 5.81
CA LYS A 359 7.27 7.42 6.65
C LYS A 359 7.14 7.00 8.12
N THR A 360 7.89 5.99 8.54
CA THR A 360 8.00 5.57 9.94
C THR A 360 8.61 6.69 10.79
N ALA A 361 7.94 7.01 11.90
CA ALA A 361 8.33 8.08 12.82
C ALA A 361 9.24 7.57 13.93
N PHE A 362 10.25 8.39 14.25
CA PHE A 362 11.23 8.16 15.31
C PHE A 362 11.27 9.38 16.24
N ALA A 363 11.74 9.19 17.47
CA ALA A 363 12.34 10.30 18.21
C ALA A 363 13.72 10.62 17.59
N PRO A 364 14.21 11.88 17.60
CA PRO A 364 15.47 12.24 16.95
C PRO A 364 16.67 11.43 17.45
N SER A 365 17.48 10.87 16.54
CA SER A 365 18.70 10.15 16.94
C SER A 365 19.88 11.07 17.24
N LYS A 366 19.86 12.30 16.71
CA LYS A 366 20.88 13.36 16.96
C LYS A 366 20.99 13.80 18.43
N ASN A 367 20.04 13.37 19.28
CA ASN A 367 19.97 13.65 20.72
C ASN A 367 19.91 12.35 21.56
N ASN A 368 20.67 11.32 21.17
CA ASN A 368 20.78 9.95 21.73
C ASN A 368 21.10 9.78 23.23
N ASN A 369 20.87 10.79 24.06
CA ASN A 369 20.90 10.67 25.53
C ASN A 369 19.93 11.64 26.24
N ALA A 370 19.06 12.32 25.48
CA ALA A 370 18.07 13.26 25.98
C ALA A 370 16.73 12.57 26.26
N SER A 371 15.89 13.18 27.12
CA SER A 371 14.54 12.69 27.41
C SER A 371 13.58 12.69 26.21
N ASN A 372 13.96 13.35 25.12
CA ASN A 372 13.25 13.37 23.84
C ASN A 372 14.02 12.68 22.69
N GLY A 373 15.15 12.03 22.98
CA GLY A 373 15.91 11.26 21.98
C GLY A 373 15.42 9.82 21.88
N ILE A 374 15.77 9.14 20.78
CA ILE A 374 15.45 7.71 20.59
C ILE A 374 16.07 6.83 21.69
N ASN A 375 17.31 7.12 22.09
CA ASN A 375 17.93 6.48 23.23
C ASN A 375 17.69 7.29 24.50
N GLN A 376 16.85 6.73 25.37
CA GLN A 376 16.67 7.20 26.73
C GLN A 376 17.54 6.39 27.70
N LYS A 377 18.85 6.26 27.41
CA LYS A 377 19.84 5.50 28.20
C LYS A 377 19.56 3.99 28.27
N GLY A 378 19.05 3.40 27.19
CA GLY A 378 18.62 1.99 27.17
C GLY A 378 17.29 1.74 27.89
N LYS A 379 16.58 2.77 28.38
CA LYS A 379 15.24 2.61 28.97
C LYS A 379 14.26 1.99 27.97
N VAL A 380 13.50 1.00 28.44
CA VAL A 380 12.41 0.33 27.71
C VAL A 380 11.18 1.23 27.71
N THR A 381 11.01 1.99 26.64
CA THR A 381 9.88 2.92 26.45
C THR A 381 9.73 3.25 24.95
N PRO A 382 8.51 3.19 24.38
CA PRO A 382 8.31 3.34 22.94
C PRO A 382 8.60 4.76 22.46
N GLN A 383 9.27 4.88 21.31
CA GLN A 383 9.53 6.14 20.62
C GLN A 383 8.83 6.18 19.25
N GLY A 384 8.08 7.25 18.94
CA GLY A 384 7.43 7.38 17.62
C GLY A 384 6.50 6.22 17.28
N ASP A 385 6.82 5.48 16.20
CA ASP A 385 6.09 4.29 15.73
C ASP A 385 6.60 2.95 16.32
N GLU A 386 7.39 2.99 17.40
CA GLU A 386 7.92 1.79 18.08
C GLU A 386 6.80 0.93 18.70
N VAL A 387 6.99 -0.39 18.62
CA VAL A 387 6.21 -1.43 19.29
C VAL A 387 7.11 -2.15 20.27
N ILE A 388 6.75 -2.21 21.55
CA ILE A 388 7.58 -2.85 22.57
C ILE A 388 7.33 -4.35 22.53
N ALA A 389 8.01 -5.04 21.61
CA ALA A 389 7.85 -6.46 21.37
C ALA A 389 9.19 -7.22 21.53
N PRO A 390 9.49 -7.70 22.75
CA PRO A 390 10.56 -8.65 23.00
C PRO A 390 10.45 -9.95 22.20
N TYR A 391 9.21 -10.36 21.92
CA TYR A 391 8.86 -11.63 21.30
C TYR A 391 7.77 -11.44 20.24
N TRP A 392 7.83 -12.32 19.25
CA TRP A 392 7.05 -12.29 18.02
C TRP A 392 6.47 -13.67 17.71
N GLN A 393 5.42 -13.67 16.91
CA GLN A 393 4.82 -14.82 16.26
C GLN A 393 4.77 -14.57 14.76
N ARG A 394 4.64 -15.63 13.95
CA ARG A 394 4.38 -15.45 12.51
C ARG A 394 2.93 -15.00 12.32
N ALA A 395 2.69 -13.93 11.57
CA ALA A 395 1.34 -13.42 11.32
C ALA A 395 0.52 -14.41 10.48
N ASP A 396 1.15 -14.97 9.46
CA ASP A 396 0.70 -16.12 8.66
C ASP A 396 1.62 -17.31 8.94
N SER A 397 1.08 -18.30 9.67
CA SER A 397 1.80 -19.52 10.06
C SER A 397 2.08 -20.49 8.89
N SER A 398 1.53 -20.25 7.69
CA SER A 398 1.86 -21.00 6.47
C SER A 398 3.10 -20.47 5.75
N LYS A 399 3.53 -19.23 6.04
CA LYS A 399 4.66 -18.55 5.38
C LYS A 399 5.89 -18.46 6.30
N PRO A 400 7.11 -18.39 5.76
CA PRO A 400 8.30 -18.04 6.55
C PRO A 400 8.25 -16.56 6.97
N VAL A 401 9.10 -16.18 7.92
CA VAL A 401 9.49 -14.77 8.16
C VAL A 401 10.51 -14.40 7.08
N ALA A 402 10.42 -13.20 6.52
CA ALA A 402 11.41 -12.66 5.58
C ALA A 402 12.17 -11.50 6.24
N VAL A 403 13.49 -11.43 6.02
CA VAL A 403 14.36 -10.36 6.50
C VAL A 403 15.26 -9.87 5.36
N GLN A 404 15.47 -8.56 5.31
CA GLN A 404 16.53 -7.92 4.54
C GLN A 404 17.22 -6.86 5.39
N GLN A 405 18.56 -6.87 5.44
CA GLN A 405 19.32 -5.77 6.03
C GLN A 405 19.30 -4.57 5.07
N LEU A 406 18.83 -3.43 5.57
CA LEU A 406 18.77 -2.17 4.84
C LEU A 406 20.05 -1.35 5.01
N ALA A 407 20.69 -1.40 6.18
CA ALA A 407 21.93 -0.69 6.44
C ALA A 407 22.78 -1.37 7.52
N ALA A 408 24.09 -1.09 7.46
CA ALA A 408 25.05 -1.28 8.54
C ALA A 408 25.94 -0.03 8.66
N TYR A 409 26.07 0.51 9.87
CA TYR A 409 26.93 1.67 10.19
C TYR A 409 27.61 1.46 11.54
N HIS A 410 28.47 0.45 11.60
CA HIS A 410 29.27 0.08 12.78
C HIS A 410 30.74 -0.10 12.38
N THR A 411 31.59 -0.56 13.31
CA THR A 411 33.04 -0.76 13.09
C THR A 411 33.36 -1.42 11.75
N GLN A 412 34.26 -0.80 10.98
CA GLN A 412 34.66 -1.25 9.66
C GLN A 412 35.29 -2.66 9.69
N GLY A 413 34.80 -3.55 8.82
CA GLY A 413 35.33 -4.90 8.66
C GLY A 413 34.70 -5.93 9.59
N ASP A 414 34.05 -5.48 10.67
CA ASP A 414 33.32 -6.36 11.58
C ASP A 414 32.05 -6.90 10.94
N ARG A 415 31.56 -8.04 11.46
CA ARG A 415 30.43 -8.79 10.92
C ARG A 415 29.30 -8.87 11.93
N ALA A 416 28.21 -8.17 11.65
CA ALA A 416 26.96 -8.35 12.39
C ALA A 416 26.20 -9.61 11.94
N VAL A 417 25.77 -10.42 12.91
CA VAL A 417 25.04 -11.67 12.66
C VAL A 417 23.65 -11.65 13.32
N LEU A 418 22.63 -11.66 12.48
CA LEU A 418 21.23 -11.73 12.91
C LEU A 418 20.81 -13.18 13.18
N ARG A 419 20.15 -13.39 14.32
CA ARG A 419 19.69 -14.70 14.83
C ARG A 419 18.26 -14.60 15.37
N TRP A 420 17.57 -15.73 15.46
CA TRP A 420 16.35 -15.88 16.27
C TRP A 420 16.56 -16.87 17.42
N PHE A 421 15.76 -16.75 18.47
CA PHE A 421 15.78 -17.64 19.63
C PHE A 421 14.36 -17.93 20.14
N THR A 422 14.17 -19.05 20.81
CA THR A 422 12.89 -19.49 21.37
C THR A 422 12.63 -18.77 22.70
N LYS A 423 11.38 -18.29 22.93
CA LYS A 423 11.04 -17.62 24.19
C LYS A 423 11.32 -18.53 25.39
N GLY A 424 12.06 -18.01 26.38
CA GLY A 424 12.40 -18.74 27.61
C GLY A 424 13.52 -19.78 27.47
N ILE A 425 14.15 -19.92 26.30
CA ILE A 425 15.27 -20.83 26.03
C ILE A 425 16.51 -20.01 25.64
N THR A 426 17.69 -20.56 25.85
CA THR A 426 18.99 -19.95 25.50
C THR A 426 19.53 -20.41 24.13
N ASP A 427 18.66 -20.86 23.23
CA ASP A 427 19.03 -21.21 21.86
C ASP A 427 19.38 -19.96 21.04
N SER A 428 20.06 -20.13 19.91
CA SER A 428 20.36 -19.02 19.02
C SER A 428 20.63 -19.54 17.61
N ASN A 429 19.72 -19.23 16.69
CA ASN A 429 19.63 -19.82 15.37
C ASN A 429 19.92 -18.74 14.32
N THR A 430 21.02 -18.87 13.58
CA THR A 430 21.45 -17.88 12.59
C THR A 430 20.43 -17.73 11.45
N ILE A 431 20.06 -16.48 11.14
CA ILE A 431 19.22 -16.10 10.00
C ILE A 431 20.12 -15.68 8.83
N LEU A 432 20.95 -14.67 9.06
CA LEU A 432 21.86 -14.10 8.08
C LEU A 432 23.02 -13.39 8.79
N ALA A 433 24.05 -13.07 8.02
CA ALA A 433 25.08 -12.13 8.41
C ALA A 433 25.41 -11.25 7.21
N GLN A 434 25.78 -10.00 7.45
CA GLN A 434 26.38 -9.15 6.42
C GLN A 434 27.81 -9.63 6.09
N LYS A 435 28.36 -9.07 5.02
CA LYS A 435 29.77 -9.16 4.65
C LYS A 435 30.52 -7.99 5.31
N GLY A 436 31.52 -8.28 6.16
CA GLY A 436 32.05 -7.26 7.09
C GLY A 436 32.65 -5.99 6.46
N VAL A 437 33.11 -6.04 5.20
CA VAL A 437 33.53 -4.83 4.48
C VAL A 437 32.39 -3.84 4.22
N ASP A 438 31.13 -4.28 4.27
CA ASP A 438 29.92 -3.47 4.05
C ASP A 438 29.35 -2.90 5.36
N ALA A 439 30.08 -2.96 6.47
CA ALA A 439 29.70 -2.42 7.79
C ALA A 439 29.48 -0.89 7.86
N GLN A 440 29.68 -0.18 6.73
CA GLN A 440 29.46 1.26 6.56
C GLN A 440 28.64 1.53 5.28
N SER A 441 27.59 0.73 5.05
CA SER A 441 26.85 0.66 3.79
C SER A 441 25.34 0.56 3.96
N VAL A 442 24.62 1.21 3.03
CA VAL A 442 23.23 0.80 2.72
C VAL A 442 23.28 -0.49 1.90
N LEU A 443 22.21 -1.28 1.98
CA LEU A 443 22.02 -2.55 1.27
C LEU A 443 23.27 -3.45 1.30
N PRO A 444 23.83 -3.76 2.49
CA PRO A 444 25.05 -4.56 2.60
C PRO A 444 24.84 -5.95 1.99
N ARG A 445 25.91 -6.53 1.44
CA ARG A 445 25.89 -7.89 0.89
C ARG A 445 25.87 -8.93 2.00
N LYS A 446 25.38 -10.11 1.68
CA LYS A 446 25.42 -11.29 2.54
C LYS A 446 26.84 -11.82 2.66
N ASP A 447 27.19 -12.30 3.84
CA ASP A 447 28.46 -12.98 4.07
C ASP A 447 28.69 -14.13 3.08
N GLY A 448 29.92 -14.24 2.56
CA GLY A 448 30.27 -15.22 1.53
C GLY A 448 29.56 -15.06 0.17
N SER A 449 28.89 -13.93 -0.09
CA SER A 449 28.15 -13.68 -1.33
C SER A 449 28.41 -12.27 -1.92
N GLU A 450 27.88 -12.06 -3.12
CA GLU A 450 27.69 -10.73 -3.73
C GLU A 450 26.21 -10.30 -3.75
N GLU A 451 25.28 -11.20 -3.37
CA GLU A 451 23.86 -10.88 -3.19
C GLU A 451 23.64 -10.06 -1.91
N LEU A 452 22.53 -9.32 -1.86
CA LEU A 452 22.13 -8.54 -0.67
C LEU A 452 21.93 -9.43 0.57
N ALA A 453 22.17 -8.85 1.75
CA ALA A 453 21.97 -9.49 3.05
C ALA A 453 20.48 -9.74 3.37
N ALA A 454 19.90 -10.72 2.68
CA ALA A 454 18.51 -11.17 2.84
C ALA A 454 18.42 -12.68 3.11
N ALA A 455 17.35 -13.06 3.80
CA ALA A 455 17.02 -14.45 4.10
C ALA A 455 15.53 -14.62 4.44
N THR A 456 15.05 -15.87 4.34
CA THR A 456 13.79 -16.30 4.95
C THR A 456 14.08 -17.39 5.99
N PHE A 457 13.28 -17.43 7.06
CA PHE A 457 13.39 -18.46 8.09
C PHE A 457 12.03 -18.84 8.66
N THR A 458 11.93 -20.06 9.19
CA THR A 458 10.72 -20.57 9.83
C THR A 458 11.08 -21.01 11.25
N PRO A 459 10.73 -20.23 12.29
CA PRO A 459 10.86 -20.65 13.68
C PRO A 459 10.10 -21.95 13.93
N SER A 460 10.76 -22.90 14.61
CA SER A 460 10.12 -24.13 15.09
C SER A 460 9.20 -23.87 16.28
N ALA A 461 9.54 -22.88 17.10
CA ALA A 461 8.69 -22.40 18.19
C ALA A 461 7.61 -21.43 17.69
N GLN A 462 6.44 -21.44 18.35
CA GLN A 462 5.36 -20.50 18.06
C GLN A 462 5.74 -19.05 18.38
N THR A 463 6.51 -18.86 19.46
CA THR A 463 6.93 -17.54 19.97
C THR A 463 8.45 -17.45 20.05
N PHE A 464 9.03 -16.47 19.38
CA PHE A 464 10.48 -16.31 19.20
C PHE A 464 10.91 -14.84 19.35
N GLY A 465 12.17 -14.62 19.71
CA GLY A 465 12.82 -13.30 19.76
C GLY A 465 13.93 -13.19 18.72
N PHE A 466 14.54 -12.02 18.62
CA PHE A 466 15.67 -11.72 17.72
C PHE A 466 16.93 -11.36 18.51
N ARG A 467 18.10 -11.67 17.93
CA ARG A 467 19.40 -11.19 18.40
C ARG A 467 20.23 -10.67 17.24
N VAL A 468 20.96 -9.59 17.46
CA VAL A 468 22.09 -9.21 16.61
C VAL A 468 23.32 -9.35 17.49
N ASP A 469 24.15 -10.34 17.18
CA ASP A 469 25.27 -10.77 18.02
C ASP A 469 24.87 -11.05 19.47
N SER A 470 25.41 -10.30 20.43
CA SER A 470 25.06 -10.44 21.85
C SER A 470 23.74 -9.77 22.21
N GLU A 471 23.33 -8.72 21.49
CA GLU A 471 22.19 -7.88 21.83
C GLU A 471 20.86 -8.54 21.42
N SER A 472 19.83 -8.40 22.26
CA SER A 472 18.57 -9.13 22.17
C SER A 472 17.35 -8.22 22.14
N SER A 473 16.30 -8.68 21.46
CA SER A 473 14.96 -8.10 21.54
C SER A 473 14.35 -8.17 22.94
N ASP A 474 14.75 -9.15 23.76
CA ASP A 474 14.36 -9.17 25.17
C ASP A 474 15.30 -8.27 25.98
N PRO A 475 14.84 -7.12 26.49
CA PRO A 475 15.70 -6.19 27.21
C PRO A 475 16.23 -6.78 28.53
N VAL A 476 15.58 -7.80 29.10
CA VAL A 476 16.15 -8.47 30.28
C VAL A 476 17.30 -9.40 29.93
N LEU A 477 17.51 -9.79 28.66
CA LEU A 477 18.64 -10.62 28.21
C LEU A 477 19.92 -9.82 27.95
N ASN A 478 19.85 -8.48 28.01
CA ASN A 478 20.95 -7.57 27.66
C ASN A 478 21.76 -7.11 28.88
N ASN A 479 22.99 -6.63 28.66
CA ASN A 479 23.85 -6.13 29.73
C ASN A 479 23.48 -4.70 30.15
N GLN A 480 22.49 -4.59 31.02
CA GLN A 480 21.96 -3.34 31.58
C GLN A 480 22.94 -2.56 32.49
N THR A 481 24.16 -3.07 32.75
CA THR A 481 25.12 -2.41 33.66
C THR A 481 25.53 -1.04 33.12
N LYS A 482 25.75 -0.93 31.80
CA LYS A 482 26.13 0.34 31.16
C LYS A 482 24.98 1.35 31.19
N ASP A 483 23.76 0.90 30.88
CA ASP A 483 22.53 1.69 30.95
C ASP A 483 22.32 2.32 32.34
N ARG A 484 22.39 1.50 33.40
CA ARG A 484 22.23 1.96 34.78
C ARG A 484 23.34 2.94 35.19
N ASN A 485 24.59 2.67 34.80
CA ASN A 485 25.72 3.60 35.03
C ASN A 485 25.52 4.96 34.32
N ASN A 486 24.86 4.98 33.16
CA ASN A 486 24.48 6.20 32.44
C ASN A 486 23.22 6.88 33.02
N GLY A 487 22.63 6.33 34.09
CA GLY A 487 21.47 6.88 34.79
C GLY A 487 20.13 6.41 34.24
N CYS A 488 20.07 5.23 33.63
CA CYS A 488 18.80 4.56 33.35
C CYS A 488 18.11 4.14 34.66
N VAL A 489 16.81 4.40 34.76
CA VAL A 489 15.94 3.86 35.80
C VAL A 489 15.11 2.75 35.16
N ASP A 490 15.11 1.58 35.78
CA ASP A 490 14.51 0.37 35.23
C ASP A 490 13.02 0.54 34.86
N PRO A 491 12.54 -0.16 33.81
CA PRO A 491 13.25 -1.18 33.02
C PRO A 491 14.25 -0.63 31.98
N CYS A 492 15.46 -1.21 31.97
CA CYS A 492 16.56 -0.91 31.04
C CYS A 492 16.87 -2.08 30.07
N GLY A 493 17.81 -1.90 29.12
CA GLY A 493 18.26 -2.92 28.17
C GLY A 493 17.66 -2.86 26.76
N GLN A 494 17.04 -1.76 26.34
CA GLN A 494 16.35 -1.62 25.05
C GLN A 494 17.34 -1.45 23.86
N HIS A 495 18.17 -2.46 23.58
CA HIS A 495 19.23 -2.39 22.54
C HIS A 495 18.73 -2.77 21.15
N VAL A 496 17.66 -3.59 21.06
CA VAL A 496 16.97 -3.93 19.81
C VAL A 496 15.56 -3.36 19.87
N ARG A 497 15.19 -2.55 18.88
CA ARG A 497 13.90 -1.84 18.76
C ARG A 497 13.16 -2.28 17.50
N PHE A 498 11.83 -2.15 17.52
CA PHE A 498 10.97 -2.50 16.39
C PHE A 498 9.97 -1.39 16.10
N PHE A 499 9.96 -0.87 14.88
CA PHE A 499 9.06 0.20 14.47
C PHE A 499 8.14 -0.28 13.36
N LYS A 500 6.86 0.15 13.36
CA LYS A 500 5.93 -0.18 12.28
C LYS A 500 6.44 0.41 10.97
N ALA A 501 6.66 -0.43 9.95
CA ALA A 501 7.08 0.05 8.64
C ALA A 501 5.91 0.82 8.00
N LYS A 502 6.16 2.04 7.51
CA LYS A 502 5.18 2.84 6.77
C LYS A 502 5.73 3.20 5.40
N ASP A 503 4.93 2.96 4.37
CA ASP A 503 5.30 3.22 2.98
C ASP A 503 5.48 4.73 2.70
N GLN A 504 5.86 5.08 1.47
CA GLN A 504 6.09 6.46 1.03
C GLN A 504 4.84 7.35 1.15
N SER A 505 3.63 6.76 1.20
CA SER A 505 2.34 7.47 1.38
C SER A 505 1.94 7.65 2.86
N GLY A 506 2.64 6.98 3.78
CA GLY A 506 2.33 6.99 5.22
C GLY A 506 1.45 5.83 5.68
N GLN A 507 1.07 4.90 4.80
CA GLN A 507 0.28 3.74 5.19
C GLN A 507 1.14 2.69 5.88
N ILE A 508 0.59 2.04 6.91
CA ILE A 508 1.26 0.95 7.62
C ILE A 508 1.36 -0.25 6.67
N MET A 509 2.58 -0.76 6.48
CA MET A 509 2.83 -1.99 5.76
C MET A 509 2.41 -3.17 6.65
N PRO A 510 1.42 -4.01 6.26
CA PRO A 510 0.94 -5.09 7.10
C PRO A 510 2.04 -6.06 7.52
N ASP A 511 1.99 -6.49 8.79
CA ASP A 511 2.89 -7.48 9.39
C ASP A 511 4.40 -7.22 9.17
N THR A 512 4.77 -5.95 8.96
CA THR A 512 6.11 -5.52 8.54
C THR A 512 6.68 -4.44 9.46
N TYR A 513 7.92 -4.64 9.89
CA TYR A 513 8.59 -3.83 10.90
C TYR A 513 10.04 -3.53 10.51
N LEU A 514 10.54 -2.39 10.96
CA LEU A 514 11.96 -2.08 10.97
C LEU A 514 12.54 -2.59 12.30
N LEU A 515 13.40 -3.62 12.25
CA LEU A 515 14.24 -4.05 13.38
C LEU A 515 15.50 -3.19 13.34
N ILE A 516 15.75 -2.46 14.40
CA ILE A 516 16.85 -1.49 14.53
C ILE A 516 17.64 -1.83 15.80
N MET A 517 18.97 -1.87 15.71
CA MET A 517 19.86 -2.28 16.80
C MET A 517 21.04 -1.31 16.93
N ASP A 518 21.56 -1.16 18.16
CA ASP A 518 22.79 -0.45 18.49
C ASP A 518 23.58 -1.22 19.58
N TYR A 519 24.91 -1.27 19.48
CA TYR A 519 25.77 -1.99 20.42
C TYR A 519 25.88 -1.27 21.78
N SER A 520 25.73 -2.03 22.87
CA SER A 520 25.57 -1.43 24.20
C SER A 520 26.75 -0.56 24.65
N GLY A 521 26.46 0.70 24.97
CA GLY A 521 27.32 1.59 25.74
C GLY A 521 28.35 2.41 24.97
N ILE A 522 28.05 2.76 23.72
CA ILE A 522 28.85 3.68 22.90
C ILE A 522 28.08 4.99 22.70
N ASN A 523 27.23 5.07 21.69
CA ASN A 523 26.49 6.24 21.24
C ASN A 523 24.96 6.04 21.25
N TYR A 524 24.43 4.87 20.89
CA TYR A 524 22.98 4.62 20.83
C TYR A 524 22.21 5.56 19.87
N ASP A 525 22.79 5.93 18.72
CA ASP A 525 22.06 6.64 17.65
C ASP A 525 21.30 5.69 16.70
N TYR A 526 21.39 4.38 16.94
CA TYR A 526 20.61 3.30 16.34
C TYR A 526 20.71 3.23 14.81
N ASN A 527 21.89 3.48 14.28
CA ASN A 527 22.23 3.30 12.86
C ASN A 527 23.04 2.01 12.58
N ASP A 528 23.68 1.43 13.61
CA ASP A 528 24.56 0.25 13.54
C ASP A 528 24.02 -0.85 12.63
N ASN A 529 22.78 -1.30 12.87
CA ASN A 529 22.14 -2.35 12.07
C ASN A 529 20.64 -2.10 11.93
N ILE A 530 20.17 -2.01 10.68
CA ILE A 530 18.76 -1.77 10.33
C ILE A 530 18.28 -2.85 9.37
N TYR A 531 17.18 -3.52 9.71
CA TYR A 531 16.57 -4.57 8.90
C TYR A 531 15.08 -4.28 8.66
N LEU A 532 14.59 -4.62 7.47
CA LEU A 532 13.17 -4.79 7.20
C LEU A 532 12.79 -6.25 7.47
N VAL A 533 11.77 -6.48 8.28
CA VAL A 533 11.28 -7.82 8.64
C VAL A 533 9.79 -7.90 8.42
N SER A 534 9.31 -8.93 7.72
CA SER A 534 7.89 -9.12 7.40
C SER A 534 7.36 -10.52 7.77
N ASN A 535 6.02 -10.64 7.81
CA ASN A 535 5.27 -11.76 8.36
C ASN A 535 5.40 -11.89 9.90
N LEU A 536 5.38 -10.74 10.59
CA LEU A 536 5.48 -10.66 12.05
C LEU A 536 4.19 -10.15 12.70
N LYS A 537 3.77 -10.81 13.79
CA LYS A 537 2.80 -10.32 14.76
C LYS A 537 3.44 -10.21 16.14
N PRO A 538 3.26 -9.11 16.91
CA PRO A 538 3.74 -9.04 18.28
C PRO A 538 3.14 -10.16 19.13
N ALA A 539 3.97 -10.88 19.90
CA ALA A 539 3.46 -11.92 20.79
C ALA A 539 2.68 -11.30 21.97
N PRO A 540 1.72 -12.02 22.56
CA PRO A 540 1.10 -11.63 23.83
C PRO A 540 2.14 -11.35 24.92
N ILE A 541 1.90 -10.32 25.74
CA ILE A 541 2.67 -10.10 26.96
C ILE A 541 1.99 -10.91 28.06
N LEU A 542 2.71 -11.91 28.59
CA LEU A 542 2.20 -12.91 29.53
C LEU A 542 3.06 -12.87 30.80
N ILE A 543 2.50 -12.32 31.88
CA ILE A 543 3.20 -12.08 33.14
C ILE A 543 2.61 -12.97 34.23
N ASN A 544 3.43 -13.87 34.78
CA ASN A 544 3.12 -14.57 36.03
C ASN A 544 3.61 -13.68 37.20
N VAL A 545 2.69 -13.23 38.05
CA VAL A 545 3.01 -12.29 39.14
C VAL A 545 3.19 -12.96 40.51
N GLY A 546 3.01 -14.29 40.58
CA GLY A 546 3.07 -15.06 41.82
C GLY A 546 4.42 -15.75 42.09
N LEU A 547 5.25 -15.98 41.07
CA LEU A 547 6.54 -16.66 41.24
C LEU A 547 7.59 -15.79 41.92
N ALA A 548 8.33 -16.37 42.88
CA ALA A 548 9.53 -15.74 43.43
C ALA A 548 10.61 -15.55 42.32
N GLY A 549 11.47 -14.54 42.49
CA GLY A 549 12.31 -13.98 41.42
C GLY A 549 13.39 -14.90 40.81
N ASN A 550 14.23 -14.28 39.97
CA ASN A 550 15.20 -14.91 39.03
C ASN A 550 14.63 -15.27 37.65
N GLY A 551 13.60 -14.57 37.16
CA GLY A 551 13.07 -14.77 35.81
C GLY A 551 12.51 -16.19 35.57
N VAL A 552 11.92 -16.80 36.59
CA VAL A 552 11.29 -18.12 36.50
C VAL A 552 10.12 -18.05 35.52
N ASN A 553 10.00 -19.07 34.67
CA ASN A 553 8.99 -19.18 33.63
C ASN A 553 7.97 -20.27 33.97
N THR A 554 6.72 -20.06 33.56
CA THR A 554 5.68 -21.11 33.52
C THR A 554 5.18 -21.26 32.10
N THR A 555 4.85 -22.48 31.67
CA THR A 555 4.26 -22.72 30.34
C THR A 555 2.80 -23.13 30.51
N ASP A 556 1.90 -22.50 29.76
CA ASP A 556 0.47 -22.86 29.76
C ASP A 556 0.19 -24.11 28.90
N PRO A 557 -1.01 -24.73 28.98
CA PRO A 557 -1.37 -25.91 28.19
C PRO A 557 -1.32 -25.70 26.67
N ALA A 558 -1.35 -24.45 26.18
CA ALA A 558 -1.19 -24.11 24.77
C ALA A 558 0.29 -23.91 24.36
N GLY A 559 1.23 -24.01 25.29
CA GLY A 559 2.66 -23.86 25.05
C GLY A 559 3.21 -22.44 25.17
N ASN A 560 2.41 -21.45 25.60
CA ASN A 560 2.91 -20.09 25.76
C ASN A 560 3.70 -19.95 27.07
N VAL A 561 4.83 -19.27 26.99
CA VAL A 561 5.71 -19.00 28.15
C VAL A 561 5.28 -17.70 28.83
N TRP A 562 4.87 -17.82 30.10
CA TRP A 562 4.59 -16.74 31.04
C TRP A 562 5.86 -16.42 31.83
N VAL A 563 6.23 -15.14 31.92
CA VAL A 563 7.47 -14.67 32.58
C VAL A 563 7.16 -14.02 33.93
N SER A 564 8.08 -14.14 34.90
CA SER A 564 7.94 -13.51 36.23
C SER A 564 7.78 -11.98 36.17
N ASP A 565 7.08 -11.40 37.16
CA ASP A 565 7.02 -9.96 37.44
C ASP A 565 8.31 -9.37 38.07
N ARG A 566 9.38 -10.17 38.07
CA ARG A 566 10.75 -9.85 38.48
C ARG A 566 11.72 -10.18 37.35
N ASP A 567 12.72 -9.33 37.16
CA ASP A 567 13.78 -9.61 36.20
C ASP A 567 14.71 -10.74 36.70
N ARG A 568 15.72 -11.10 35.89
CA ARG A 568 16.70 -12.14 36.25
C ARG A 568 17.55 -11.81 37.49
N ASN A 569 17.65 -10.53 37.84
CA ASN A 569 18.45 -10.01 38.95
C ASN A 569 17.59 -9.79 40.22
N GLY A 570 16.29 -10.11 40.16
CA GLY A 570 15.34 -9.92 41.25
C GLY A 570 14.78 -8.49 41.36
N TYR A 571 15.10 -7.59 40.43
CA TYR A 571 14.53 -6.25 40.41
C TYR A 571 13.03 -6.31 40.13
N ALA A 572 12.29 -5.46 40.83
CA ALA A 572 10.88 -5.25 40.58
C ALA A 572 10.70 -4.55 39.23
N LEU A 573 10.28 -5.30 38.20
CA LEU A 573 9.75 -4.68 36.99
C LEU A 573 8.50 -3.86 37.32
N PHE A 574 7.74 -4.30 38.34
CA PHE A 574 6.47 -3.71 38.78
C PHE A 574 6.33 -3.71 40.32
N THR A 575 5.79 -2.60 40.86
CA THR A 575 5.87 -2.25 42.30
C THR A 575 4.52 -2.44 43.02
N PRO A 576 4.50 -3.28 44.07
CA PRO A 576 4.43 -2.66 45.39
C PRO A 576 5.60 -3.10 46.27
N THR A 577 6.04 -2.20 47.16
CA THR A 577 7.07 -2.47 48.17
C THR A 577 6.57 -3.36 49.31
N THR A 578 5.25 -3.48 49.51
CA THR A 578 4.66 -4.21 50.62
C THR A 578 4.23 -5.63 50.24
N ALA A 579 3.41 -5.84 49.21
CA ALA A 579 2.86 -7.17 48.91
C ALA A 579 3.95 -8.20 48.54
N LYS A 580 3.92 -9.38 49.15
CA LYS A 580 4.82 -10.51 48.82
C LYS A 580 4.19 -11.43 47.78
N ASN A 581 5.08 -12.17 47.13
CA ASN A 581 4.77 -13.30 46.27
C ASN A 581 4.55 -14.52 47.19
N GLU A 582 3.37 -15.12 47.14
CA GLU A 582 3.07 -16.38 47.84
C GLU A 582 3.38 -17.55 46.89
N PRO A 583 4.31 -18.45 47.26
CA PRO A 583 4.75 -19.52 46.38
C PRO A 583 3.68 -20.61 46.22
N ASP A 584 3.80 -21.35 45.13
CA ASP A 584 3.05 -22.58 44.82
C ASP A 584 3.42 -23.78 45.71
N SER A 585 4.14 -23.57 46.82
CA SER A 585 4.66 -24.64 47.67
C SER A 585 3.78 -24.93 48.89
N GLY A 586 4.08 -26.00 49.62
CA GLY A 586 3.32 -26.38 50.82
C GLY A 586 1.86 -26.74 50.47
N PRO A 587 0.84 -26.11 51.10
CA PRO A 587 -0.57 -26.46 50.88
C PRO A 587 -1.06 -26.19 49.45
N ASN A 588 -0.38 -25.32 48.68
CA ASN A 588 -0.79 -24.94 47.34
C ASN A 588 -0.28 -25.89 46.24
N ALA A 589 0.74 -26.72 46.52
CA ALA A 589 1.51 -27.45 45.50
C ALA A 589 0.69 -28.44 44.67
N SER A 590 -0.34 -29.03 45.26
CA SER A 590 -1.26 -29.97 44.61
C SER A 590 -2.70 -29.49 44.64
N LEU A 591 -2.92 -28.18 44.76
CA LEU A 591 -4.24 -27.58 44.90
C LEU A 591 -4.93 -27.46 43.54
N ASP A 592 -5.96 -28.26 43.30
CA ASP A 592 -6.83 -28.16 42.12
C ASP A 592 -7.47 -26.76 42.06
N ILE A 593 -7.31 -26.05 40.94
CA ILE A 593 -7.90 -24.73 40.74
C ILE A 593 -9.08 -24.86 39.79
N LEU A 594 -10.29 -24.69 40.33
CA LEU A 594 -11.52 -24.86 39.57
C LEU A 594 -11.62 -23.82 38.44
N LYS A 595 -12.23 -24.19 37.31
CA LYS A 595 -12.43 -23.37 36.09
C LYS A 595 -11.16 -23.02 35.29
N THR A 596 -10.05 -23.71 35.50
CA THR A 596 -8.84 -23.62 34.66
C THR A 596 -8.26 -25.01 34.41
N ASP A 597 -7.48 -25.16 33.35
CA ASP A 597 -6.57 -26.28 33.10
C ASP A 597 -5.10 -25.90 33.36
N PHE A 598 -4.85 -24.64 33.72
CA PHE A 598 -3.54 -24.06 33.98
C PHE A 598 -3.34 -23.69 35.46
N ASP A 599 -3.52 -24.65 36.36
CA ASP A 599 -3.39 -24.48 37.82
C ASP A 599 -2.10 -23.76 38.25
N ALA A 600 -0.97 -24.05 37.59
CA ALA A 600 0.34 -23.54 37.96
C ALA A 600 0.42 -21.99 37.97
N LEU A 601 -0.38 -21.31 37.15
CA LEU A 601 -0.49 -19.84 37.21
C LEU A 601 -1.19 -19.38 38.49
N TYR A 602 -2.26 -20.06 38.88
CA TYR A 602 -3.16 -19.64 39.96
C TYR A 602 -2.79 -20.17 41.35
N ARG A 603 -1.91 -21.18 41.43
CA ARG A 603 -1.31 -21.69 42.69
C ARG A 603 -0.32 -20.71 43.34
N SER A 604 0.11 -19.69 42.61
CA SER A 604 0.96 -18.60 43.11
C SER A 604 0.27 -17.25 42.88
N TYR A 605 0.44 -16.29 43.79
CA TYR A 605 -0.16 -14.97 43.64
C TYR A 605 0.63 -13.89 44.39
N ARG A 606 0.44 -12.63 43.98
CA ARG A 606 0.86 -11.46 44.75
C ARG A 606 -0.34 -10.97 45.55
N GLY A 607 -0.27 -10.99 46.88
CA GLY A 607 -1.42 -10.56 47.70
C GLY A 607 -1.41 -10.84 49.20
N ASN A 608 -0.28 -11.20 49.81
CA ASN A 608 -0.19 -11.37 51.27
C ASN A 608 0.94 -10.52 51.85
N VAL A 609 0.66 -9.77 52.92
CA VAL A 609 1.66 -9.36 53.93
C VAL A 609 1.02 -8.93 55.26
N GLY A 610 1.08 -9.83 56.24
CA GLY A 610 1.16 -9.51 57.67
C GLY A 610 0.30 -8.33 58.15
N SER A 611 0.93 -7.35 58.79
CA SER A 611 0.24 -6.28 59.54
C SER A 611 0.30 -4.89 58.87
N VAL A 612 0.16 -4.80 57.55
CA VAL A 612 0.15 -3.49 56.86
C VAL A 612 -1.24 -2.82 56.94
N PRO A 613 -1.33 -1.50 57.24
CA PRO A 613 -2.60 -0.76 57.29
C PRO A 613 -3.39 -0.82 55.97
N GLN A 614 -4.72 -0.87 56.05
CA GLN A 614 -5.58 -1.06 54.87
C GLN A 614 -5.34 -0.04 53.74
N ALA A 615 -5.12 1.23 54.08
CA ALA A 615 -4.91 2.30 53.10
C ALA A 615 -3.61 2.14 52.27
N GLU A 616 -2.65 1.35 52.75
CA GLU A 616 -1.37 1.08 52.08
C GLU A 616 -1.38 -0.24 51.28
N ARG A 617 -2.50 -0.97 51.28
CA ARG A 617 -2.64 -2.27 50.61
C ARG A 617 -2.96 -2.09 49.12
N GLN A 618 -1.92 -1.76 48.37
CA GLN A 618 -2.00 -1.56 46.93
C GLN A 618 -1.04 -2.48 46.16
N ILE A 619 -1.37 -2.77 44.90
CA ILE A 619 -0.49 -3.42 43.93
C ILE A 619 -0.53 -2.58 42.65
N SER A 620 0.63 -2.19 42.10
CA SER A 620 0.71 -1.41 40.87
C SER A 620 1.62 -2.05 39.81
N PHE A 621 1.27 -1.88 38.55
CA PHE A 621 2.06 -2.30 37.39
C PHE A 621 2.13 -1.17 36.37
N ASN A 622 3.34 -0.85 35.92
CA ASN A 622 3.65 0.18 34.93
C ASN A 622 4.35 -0.49 33.75
N ILE A 623 3.58 -1.11 32.85
CA ILE A 623 4.08 -2.00 31.80
C ILE A 623 4.40 -1.18 30.54
N PRO A 624 5.66 -1.08 30.08
CA PRO A 624 5.97 -0.38 28.82
C PRO A 624 5.22 -1.00 27.65
N LEU A 625 4.42 -0.18 26.95
CA LEU A 625 3.48 -0.65 25.94
C LEU A 625 3.12 0.49 24.99
N GLU A 626 3.07 0.23 23.69
CA GLU A 626 2.68 1.21 22.68
C GLU A 626 1.26 1.78 22.91
N ASN A 627 1.07 3.05 22.56
CA ASN A 627 -0.21 3.74 22.73
C ASN A 627 -1.33 3.11 21.86
N GLY A 628 -2.55 3.12 22.38
CA GLY A 628 -3.76 2.66 21.68
C GLY A 628 -4.58 1.63 22.45
N PRO A 629 -5.65 1.08 21.85
CA PRO A 629 -6.49 0.09 22.48
C PRO A 629 -5.79 -1.28 22.54
N HIS A 630 -5.77 -1.88 23.72
CA HIS A 630 -5.25 -3.24 23.96
C HIS A 630 -6.32 -4.09 24.65
N THR A 631 -6.22 -5.42 24.57
CA THR A 631 -7.05 -6.31 25.42
C THR A 631 -6.21 -6.77 26.61
N LEU A 632 -6.61 -6.36 27.81
CA LEU A 632 -5.99 -6.69 29.08
C LEU A 632 -6.86 -7.75 29.78
N LYS A 633 -6.29 -8.91 30.12
CA LYS A 633 -6.92 -9.88 31.01
C LYS A 633 -6.18 -9.94 32.33
N LEU A 634 -6.93 -9.86 33.42
CA LEU A 634 -6.43 -9.99 34.79
C LEU A 634 -6.88 -11.34 35.35
N HIS A 635 -5.92 -12.13 35.82
CA HIS A 635 -6.12 -13.51 36.28
C HIS A 635 -6.08 -13.56 37.80
N PHE A 636 -7.12 -14.12 38.39
CA PHE A 636 -7.36 -14.15 39.84
C PHE A 636 -7.71 -15.55 40.31
N ALA A 637 -7.23 -15.89 41.51
CA ALA A 637 -7.81 -16.92 42.37
C ALA A 637 -7.63 -16.46 43.82
N ASP A 638 -8.57 -16.80 44.70
CA ASP A 638 -8.37 -16.60 46.14
C ASP A 638 -8.00 -17.93 46.79
N LEU A 639 -6.75 -18.04 47.24
CA LEU A 639 -6.23 -19.21 47.95
C LEU A 639 -6.27 -19.06 49.48
N ALA A 640 -6.61 -17.86 49.97
CA ALA A 640 -6.61 -17.54 51.40
C ALA A 640 -8.03 -17.60 52.00
N HIS A 641 -9.04 -17.22 51.21
CA HIS A 641 -10.42 -17.12 51.64
C HIS A 641 -11.32 -18.03 50.79
N THR A 642 -12.18 -18.80 51.44
CA THR A 642 -13.17 -19.67 50.79
C THR A 642 -14.60 -19.14 50.84
N VAL A 643 -14.80 -17.97 51.49
CA VAL A 643 -16.10 -17.30 51.64
C VAL A 643 -16.00 -15.84 51.20
N ALA A 644 -17.11 -15.30 50.70
CA ALA A 644 -17.24 -13.93 50.22
C ALA A 644 -17.02 -12.87 51.32
N ASP A 645 -16.88 -11.63 50.86
CA ASP A 645 -16.70 -10.40 51.63
C ASP A 645 -15.44 -10.38 52.54
N LYS A 646 -14.49 -11.30 52.33
CA LYS A 646 -13.19 -11.35 53.01
C LYS A 646 -12.07 -10.61 52.31
N ARG A 647 -12.12 -10.56 50.97
CA ARG A 647 -11.19 -9.80 50.13
C ARG A 647 -11.98 -9.01 49.11
N ILE A 648 -11.95 -7.68 49.25
CA ILE A 648 -12.62 -6.73 48.38
C ILE A 648 -11.60 -5.65 48.00
N PHE A 649 -11.47 -5.34 46.72
CA PHE A 649 -10.59 -4.29 46.21
C PHE A 649 -11.12 -3.66 44.92
N ASP A 650 -10.69 -2.44 44.64
CA ASP A 650 -10.94 -1.77 43.35
C ASP A 650 -9.80 -2.07 42.37
N VAL A 651 -10.10 -2.05 41.06
CA VAL A 651 -9.10 -2.08 39.98
C VAL A 651 -9.22 -0.82 39.14
N THR A 652 -8.09 -0.13 38.98
CA THR A 652 -7.93 1.10 38.19
C THR A 652 -6.94 0.84 37.06
N VAL A 653 -7.27 1.25 35.84
CA VAL A 653 -6.40 1.15 34.66
C VAL A 653 -6.40 2.49 33.93
N GLU A 654 -5.24 3.01 33.55
CA GLU A 654 -5.07 4.35 32.95
C GLU A 654 -5.77 5.46 33.77
N GLY A 655 -5.69 5.35 35.10
CA GLY A 655 -6.33 6.26 36.05
C GLY A 655 -7.86 6.12 36.17
N GLN A 656 -8.50 5.25 35.40
CA GLN A 656 -9.95 5.00 35.43
C GLN A 656 -10.27 3.76 36.27
N LYS A 657 -11.20 3.88 37.24
CA LYS A 657 -11.69 2.72 38.00
C LYS A 657 -12.57 1.85 37.09
N VAL A 658 -12.04 0.70 36.69
CA VAL A 658 -12.68 -0.22 35.72
C VAL A 658 -13.40 -1.38 36.39
N LEU A 659 -13.02 -1.75 37.61
CA LEU A 659 -13.74 -2.70 38.45
C LEU A 659 -13.86 -2.10 39.85
N SER A 660 -15.06 -2.13 40.43
CA SER A 660 -15.35 -1.60 41.76
C SER A 660 -15.78 -2.72 42.71
N ASN A 661 -15.23 -2.71 43.92
CA ASN A 661 -15.50 -3.72 44.96
C ASN A 661 -15.41 -5.18 44.46
N LEU A 662 -14.35 -5.51 43.70
CA LEU A 662 -14.11 -6.87 43.22
C LEU A 662 -13.88 -7.82 44.40
N ASP A 663 -14.76 -8.80 44.53
CA ASP A 663 -14.64 -9.95 45.42
C ASP A 663 -14.44 -11.20 44.55
N ILE A 664 -13.23 -11.76 44.60
CA ILE A 664 -12.82 -12.90 43.78
C ILE A 664 -13.69 -14.13 44.12
N VAL A 665 -13.89 -14.42 45.41
CA VAL A 665 -14.63 -15.61 45.85
C VAL A 665 -16.09 -15.55 45.38
N LYS A 666 -16.71 -14.38 45.51
CA LYS A 666 -18.11 -14.13 45.14
C LYS A 666 -18.33 -14.19 43.63
N GLU A 667 -17.44 -13.62 42.83
CA GLU A 667 -17.55 -13.67 41.37
C GLU A 667 -17.11 -15.02 40.78
N ALA A 668 -16.08 -15.66 41.34
CA ALA A 668 -15.64 -16.99 40.91
C ALA A 668 -16.64 -18.09 41.32
N GLY A 669 -17.36 -17.91 42.43
CA GLY A 669 -18.29 -18.89 43.02
C GLY A 669 -17.66 -19.81 44.07
N GLY A 670 -16.49 -19.43 44.61
CA GLY A 670 -15.74 -20.19 45.61
C GLY A 670 -14.29 -19.70 45.72
N GLY A 671 -13.61 -20.09 46.81
CA GLY A 671 -12.14 -20.05 46.86
C GLY A 671 -11.54 -21.08 45.90
N ASN A 672 -10.23 -21.02 45.66
CA ASN A 672 -9.49 -21.94 44.77
C ASN A 672 -10.14 -22.09 43.38
N THR A 673 -10.76 -21.02 42.89
CA THR A 673 -11.50 -20.99 41.62
C THR A 673 -10.97 -19.83 40.79
N ALA A 674 -10.59 -20.12 39.54
CA ALA A 674 -10.09 -19.13 38.61
C ALA A 674 -11.17 -18.14 38.18
N LEU A 675 -10.81 -16.86 38.17
CA LEU A 675 -11.59 -15.74 37.66
C LEU A 675 -10.72 -14.92 36.72
N VAL A 676 -11.21 -14.67 35.50
CA VAL A 676 -10.54 -13.82 34.52
C VAL A 676 -11.41 -12.61 34.23
N LYS A 677 -10.86 -11.41 34.37
CA LYS A 677 -11.54 -10.15 34.04
C LYS A 677 -10.90 -9.55 32.79
N THR A 678 -11.66 -9.53 31.69
CA THR A 678 -11.23 -8.94 30.41
C THR A 678 -11.63 -7.48 30.33
N LEU A 679 -10.67 -6.64 29.94
CA LEU A 679 -10.75 -5.18 29.88
C LEU A 679 -10.16 -4.70 28.55
N THR A 680 -10.60 -3.55 28.05
CA THR A 680 -10.07 -2.94 26.82
C THR A 680 -9.58 -1.51 27.06
N PRO A 681 -8.49 -1.30 27.83
CA PRO A 681 -7.94 0.03 28.06
C PRO A 681 -7.36 0.63 26.78
N ASN A 682 -7.40 1.96 26.69
CA ASN A 682 -6.68 2.72 25.67
C ASN A 682 -5.43 3.35 26.31
N VAL A 683 -4.26 2.75 26.07
CA VAL A 683 -2.99 3.15 26.67
C VAL A 683 -2.50 4.49 26.13
N THR A 684 -1.98 5.32 27.03
CA THR A 684 -1.42 6.63 26.72
C THR A 684 -0.08 6.86 27.43
N GLY A 685 0.82 7.60 26.79
CA GLY A 685 2.14 7.90 27.38
C GLY A 685 3.16 6.76 27.31
N GLY A 686 2.89 5.69 26.55
CA GLY A 686 3.84 4.59 26.31
C GLY A 686 3.98 3.57 27.45
N VAL A 687 3.06 3.59 28.42
CA VAL A 687 3.06 2.69 29.58
C VAL A 687 1.62 2.40 30.01
N LEU A 688 1.28 1.13 30.21
CA LEU A 688 0.01 0.72 30.80
C LEU A 688 0.11 0.80 32.32
N ASN A 689 -0.72 1.64 32.93
CA ASN A 689 -0.78 1.87 34.36
C ASN A 689 -1.95 1.08 34.96
N LEU A 690 -1.66 0.07 35.77
CA LEU A 690 -2.64 -0.77 36.47
C LEU A 690 -2.43 -0.61 37.99
N ASN A 691 -3.50 -0.35 38.75
CA ASN A 691 -3.49 -0.30 40.19
C ASN A 691 -4.66 -1.10 40.79
N LEU A 692 -4.37 -1.91 41.80
CA LEU A 692 -5.35 -2.60 42.63
C LEU A 692 -5.29 -2.01 44.05
N SER A 693 -6.43 -1.64 44.63
CA SER A 693 -6.51 -0.94 45.93
C SER A 693 -7.51 -1.58 46.89
N ALA A 694 -7.07 -1.98 48.08
CA ALA A 694 -7.91 -2.69 49.05
C ALA A 694 -9.09 -1.87 49.62
N SER A 695 -10.23 -2.53 49.76
CA SER A 695 -11.37 -2.08 50.57
C SER A 695 -11.61 -2.96 51.81
N VAL A 696 -11.02 -4.17 51.88
CA VAL A 696 -11.06 -5.07 53.06
C VAL A 696 -9.68 -5.71 53.31
N ASP A 697 -9.28 -6.66 52.47
CA ASP A 697 -7.99 -7.35 52.53
C ASP A 697 -7.10 -6.92 51.36
N TYR A 698 -5.82 -7.29 51.38
CA TYR A 698 -4.91 -7.11 50.26
C TYR A 698 -5.52 -7.57 48.94
N PRO A 699 -5.32 -6.85 47.82
CA PRO A 699 -5.65 -7.38 46.51
C PRO A 699 -4.85 -8.64 46.24
N SER A 700 -5.46 -9.62 45.60
CA SER A 700 -4.77 -10.81 45.05
C SER A 700 -4.74 -10.69 43.53
N ILE A 701 -3.67 -11.15 42.90
CA ILE A 701 -3.57 -11.32 41.45
C ILE A 701 -2.54 -12.42 41.15
N ALA A 702 -2.86 -13.29 40.18
CA ALA A 702 -2.06 -14.46 39.79
C ALA A 702 -1.32 -14.26 38.45
N GLY A 703 -1.93 -13.54 37.50
CA GLY A 703 -1.32 -13.23 36.21
C GLY A 703 -1.92 -12.05 35.47
N ILE A 704 -1.18 -11.53 34.49
CA ILE A 704 -1.59 -10.47 33.57
C ILE A 704 -1.30 -10.93 32.14
N GLU A 705 -2.32 -10.93 31.28
CA GLU A 705 -2.21 -11.17 29.84
C GLU A 705 -2.58 -9.89 29.09
N ILE A 706 -1.75 -9.49 28.12
CA ILE A 706 -2.01 -8.37 27.22
C ILE A 706 -1.94 -8.88 25.77
N LEU A 707 -3.07 -8.82 25.07
CA LEU A 707 -3.18 -9.14 23.66
C LEU A 707 -3.07 -7.87 22.81
N ARG A 708 -2.35 -8.02 21.69
CA ARG A 708 -1.89 -6.98 20.77
C ARG A 708 -2.14 -7.39 19.31
#